data_AF-A0A3A6HT62-F1
#
_entry.id   AF-A0A3A6HT62-F1
#
_cell.length_a   1.000
_cell.length_b   1.000
_cell.length_c   1.000
_cell.angle_alpha   90.00
_cell.angle_beta   90.00
_cell.angle_gamma   90.00
#
_symmetry.space_group_name_H-M   'P 1'
#
loop_
_entity.id
_entity.type
_entity.pdbx_description
1 polymer ?
#
loop_
_entity_poly.entity_id
_entity_poly.type
_entity_poly.pdbx_seq_one_letter_code
_entity_poly.pdbx_strand_id
1 'polypeptide(L)'
;MKGGILMDLVKITDLTPQLGLTSRSLRYYEEAGLIQSVRLPGEKYRYFDAANIERLKQIIVLRKMMVPIKDILRIYESDDMSVVVQVFVSRIEEIDREAAALTELRQVTDDFLKTMVKNGVRNISALPLLYEAFCNQELEQVDARENNSVSYDELSAISENLAKPVEPSILLLPSMRALSSYLKEDNQVTDPDGFWHWVQSRRIMTGGPGSHEQFEYQTAAGDVYLLKMDDHFVNDSKYMDFIFEGGLFASVNVYLDEDLGERLRSLVSFFDDNKYYEVDYVHGGGLRQEAMLENLISPDEKRELVALLIPIKKRLASSELFGRPEELECSSVTVEEIEKANPVLWSEEIPMDKLIPINSPFYRVTEQGEAEYISWISTRVLSTGVDVKIPFRVDMEFRVGEDSGGYGHGMNEGSIRFHHGEDLNYMFGINMDNNPDERLSQEAICFHQPVFGDYHRYPKRGGIRPGVYNRLTWIVGLKHFAVIINDEIRYCGVDFPYMSADLSCQKALPVVIGSNSSIKKYFRSIRVSQLIQQPKIKIKEGALIMITKQSNNMIPDIHRLITSEYGENYWFDGCARYVMESVGEYTGEPDFGYCFFAGLTGDVLAQVYSYGVYMGEGASTCSAVREGGSYFERIFEKCGYAGTFVAAQQLAANKEMYIQTLITYIDKGVPVITFTYGGPPMGVYVGYEEYGKILLFLTGDRTEPERIPVERIIDSNEECPSTAKGWFFIGEKKRKVSLRQLYRDIIFDMPKLLTVKNEEYCFGPEAFRAWAEGIENGKLDSMKPEEFDDGWAVHVSNICNMATNGSCSSAFFRRVMELNPDLTFLDEVIRLYERTAQIWNNDNGNDLEALGGGFNVTLQNLQDESRRVRIAAKIKEAAECMDRVLSILDENLGKMNR
;
A
#
# COMPACT_ATOMS: atom_id res chain seq x y z
N MET A 1 -29.42 -35.87 31.30
CA MET A 1 -29.01 -35.83 29.89
C MET A 1 -29.10 -34.39 29.38
N LYS A 2 -27.98 -33.68 29.31
CA LYS A 2 -27.81 -32.45 28.52
C LYS A 2 -26.40 -32.47 27.95
N GLY A 3 -26.22 -33.34 26.96
CA GLY A 3 -25.06 -33.40 26.08
C GLY A 3 -25.62 -33.70 24.71
N GLY A 4 -25.53 -32.73 23.79
CA GLY A 4 -26.07 -32.86 22.46
C GLY A 4 -26.29 -31.51 21.81
N ILE A 5 -25.47 -31.22 20.79
CA ILE A 5 -25.46 -30.07 19.88
C ILE A 5 -24.66 -28.85 20.37
N LEU A 6 -23.35 -29.05 20.52
CA LEU A 6 -22.34 -28.01 20.26
C LEU A 6 -21.49 -28.55 19.10
N MET A 7 -22.06 -28.60 17.89
CA MET A 7 -21.38 -29.09 16.69
C MET A 7 -20.68 -27.93 15.99
N ASP A 8 -19.34 -28.01 15.97
CA ASP A 8 -18.38 -27.41 15.03
C ASP A 8 -18.69 -26.03 14.45
N LEU A 9 -18.76 -25.02 15.32
CA LEU A 9 -18.72 -23.61 14.91
C LEU A 9 -17.27 -23.16 14.76
N VAL A 10 -16.87 -22.79 13.54
CA VAL A 10 -15.51 -22.29 13.25
C VAL A 10 -15.50 -20.77 13.24
N LYS A 11 -14.54 -20.19 13.98
CA LYS A 11 -14.38 -18.75 14.09
C LYS A 11 -13.88 -18.15 12.77
N ILE A 12 -14.41 -16.99 12.39
CA ILE A 12 -14.03 -16.30 11.15
C ILE A 12 -12.51 -16.10 11.00
N THR A 13 -11.77 -15.83 12.09
CA THR A 13 -10.32 -15.65 12.08
C THR A 13 -9.54 -16.92 11.74
N ASP A 14 -10.12 -18.07 12.04
CA ASP A 14 -9.49 -19.37 11.87
C ASP A 14 -9.86 -19.95 10.49
N LEU A 15 -11.03 -19.56 9.97
CA LEU A 15 -11.55 -19.97 8.66
C LEU A 15 -10.88 -19.22 7.49
N THR A 16 -10.55 -17.94 7.66
CA THR A 16 -9.96 -17.12 6.58
C THR A 16 -8.62 -17.64 6.04
N PRO A 17 -7.64 -18.03 6.89
CA PRO A 17 -6.36 -18.56 6.40
C PRO A 17 -6.52 -19.95 5.76
N GLN A 18 -7.42 -20.80 6.29
CA GLN A 18 -7.66 -22.16 5.80
C GLN A 18 -8.24 -22.17 4.39
N LEU A 19 -9.08 -21.20 4.05
CA LEU A 19 -9.76 -21.12 2.75
C LEU A 19 -9.10 -20.13 1.78
N GLY A 20 -8.02 -19.45 2.17
CA GLY A 20 -7.37 -18.41 1.36
C GLY A 20 -8.30 -17.23 1.05
N LEU A 21 -9.29 -16.97 1.91
CA LEU A 21 -10.26 -15.89 1.75
C LEU A 21 -9.98 -14.78 2.75
N THR A 22 -10.26 -13.54 2.35
CA THR A 22 -10.23 -12.43 3.30
C THR A 22 -11.52 -12.41 4.12
N SER A 23 -11.46 -11.87 5.34
CA SER A 23 -12.68 -11.58 6.13
C SER A 23 -13.66 -10.67 5.36
N ARG A 24 -13.15 -9.84 4.42
CA ARG A 24 -13.94 -9.01 3.52
C ARG A 24 -14.72 -9.84 2.51
N SER A 25 -14.09 -10.85 1.90
CA SER A 25 -14.76 -11.79 0.98
C SER A 25 -15.89 -12.54 1.67
N LEU A 26 -15.69 -13.00 2.91
CA LEU A 26 -16.73 -13.67 3.70
C LEU A 26 -17.91 -12.76 4.04
N ARG A 27 -17.64 -11.50 4.43
CA ARG A 27 -18.72 -10.52 4.67
C ARG A 27 -19.42 -10.11 3.39
N TYR A 28 -18.71 -9.99 2.26
CA TYR A 28 -19.33 -9.72 0.97
C TYR A 28 -20.26 -10.86 0.55
N TYR A 29 -19.87 -12.12 0.78
CA TYR A 29 -20.77 -13.26 0.55
C TYR A 29 -21.95 -13.26 1.52
N GLU A 30 -21.76 -12.83 2.77
CA GLU A 30 -22.86 -12.68 3.74
C GLU A 30 -23.82 -11.53 3.36
N GLU A 31 -23.29 -10.36 2.97
CA GLU A 31 -24.05 -9.20 2.50
C GLU A 31 -24.79 -9.49 1.19
N ALA A 32 -24.19 -10.27 0.30
CA ALA A 32 -24.84 -10.77 -0.90
C ALA A 32 -25.93 -11.83 -0.58
N GLY A 33 -25.99 -12.37 0.64
CA GLY A 33 -26.96 -13.40 1.04
C GLY A 33 -26.53 -14.84 0.73
N LEU A 34 -25.28 -15.07 0.31
CA LEU A 34 -24.74 -16.39 -0.02
C LEU A 34 -24.40 -17.24 1.20
N ILE A 35 -24.10 -16.64 2.35
CA ILE A 35 -23.76 -17.35 3.58
C ILE A 35 -24.34 -16.60 4.78
N GLN A 36 -24.43 -17.28 5.92
CA GLN A 36 -24.85 -16.69 7.17
C GLN A 36 -23.81 -16.99 8.26
N SER A 37 -23.72 -16.11 9.25
CA SER A 37 -22.90 -16.34 10.43
C SER A 37 -23.70 -16.22 11.71
N VAL A 38 -23.24 -16.89 12.76
CA VAL A 38 -23.83 -16.86 14.10
C VAL A 38 -22.91 -16.07 15.03
N ARG A 39 -23.50 -15.25 15.91
CA ARG A 39 -22.77 -14.64 17.03
C ARG A 39 -23.18 -15.33 18.33
N LEU A 40 -22.21 -15.96 18.99
CA LEU A 40 -22.42 -16.57 20.30
C LEU A 40 -22.55 -15.47 21.37
N PRO A 41 -23.40 -15.65 22.41
CA PRO A 41 -23.56 -14.66 23.47
C PRO A 41 -22.23 -14.38 24.19
N GLY A 42 -21.81 -13.12 24.23
CA GLY A 42 -20.55 -12.70 24.87
C GLY A 42 -19.31 -12.73 23.97
N GLU A 43 -19.42 -13.25 22.75
CA GLU A 43 -18.30 -13.32 21.80
C GLU A 43 -18.32 -12.15 20.78
N LYS A 44 -17.14 -11.59 20.50
CA LYS A 44 -16.98 -10.50 19.53
C LYS A 44 -16.92 -10.98 18.07
N TYR A 45 -16.72 -12.27 17.86
CA TYR A 45 -16.45 -12.84 16.54
C TYR A 45 -17.65 -13.56 15.95
N ARG A 46 -17.70 -13.59 14.61
CA ARG A 46 -18.64 -14.38 13.84
C ARG A 46 -18.15 -15.81 13.75
N TYR A 47 -19.07 -16.74 13.87
CA TYR A 47 -18.84 -18.17 13.71
C TYR A 47 -19.65 -18.69 12.53
N PHE A 48 -19.09 -19.66 11.83
CA PHE A 48 -19.75 -20.35 10.73
C PHE A 48 -19.93 -21.81 11.11
N ASP A 49 -21.11 -22.36 10.83
CA ASP A 49 -21.38 -23.78 10.99
C ASP A 49 -20.84 -24.58 9.80
N ALA A 50 -20.88 -25.90 9.91
CA ALA A 50 -20.42 -26.80 8.86
C ALA A 50 -21.15 -26.59 7.51
N ALA A 51 -22.44 -26.23 7.54
CA ALA A 51 -23.22 -25.98 6.33
C ALA A 51 -22.73 -24.74 5.58
N ASN A 52 -22.46 -23.64 6.29
CA ASN A 52 -21.90 -22.42 5.72
C ASN A 52 -20.45 -22.61 5.27
N ILE A 53 -19.67 -23.43 5.96
CA ILE A 53 -18.31 -23.77 5.53
C ILE A 53 -18.33 -24.57 4.23
N GLU A 54 -19.25 -25.52 4.08
CA GLU A 54 -19.38 -26.29 2.85
C GLU A 54 -19.88 -25.42 1.69
N ARG A 55 -20.85 -24.54 1.98
CA ARG A 55 -21.31 -23.52 1.02
C ARG A 55 -20.18 -22.58 0.60
N LEU A 56 -19.30 -22.18 1.52
CA LEU A 56 -18.11 -21.40 1.21
C LEU A 56 -17.15 -22.12 0.27
N LYS A 57 -16.89 -23.42 0.47
CA LYS A 57 -16.07 -24.20 -0.45
C LYS A 57 -16.68 -24.25 -1.84
N GLN A 58 -17.99 -24.44 -1.95
CA GLN A 58 -18.72 -24.42 -3.22
C GLN A 58 -18.61 -23.06 -3.91
N ILE A 59 -18.80 -21.95 -3.18
CA ILE A 59 -18.62 -20.59 -3.70
C ILE A 59 -17.18 -20.37 -4.20
N ILE A 60 -16.17 -20.82 -3.44
CA ILE A 60 -14.76 -20.73 -3.86
C ILE A 60 -14.53 -21.50 -5.17
N VAL A 61 -15.08 -22.70 -5.29
CA VAL A 61 -14.96 -23.53 -6.49
C VAL A 61 -15.62 -22.84 -7.70
N LEU A 62 -16.83 -22.30 -7.54
CA LEU A 62 -17.52 -21.53 -8.58
C LEU A 62 -16.74 -20.27 -8.97
N ARG A 63 -16.18 -19.54 -7.99
CA ARG A 63 -15.33 -18.36 -8.23
C ARG A 63 -14.02 -18.69 -8.92
N LYS A 64 -13.41 -19.84 -8.63
CA LYS A 64 -12.24 -20.36 -9.35
C LYS A 64 -12.56 -20.74 -10.80
N MET A 65 -13.81 -21.13 -11.07
CA MET A 65 -14.34 -21.32 -12.42
C MET A 65 -14.84 -20.01 -13.06
N MET A 66 -14.44 -18.85 -12.51
CA MET A 66 -14.79 -17.52 -13.00
C MET A 66 -16.30 -17.21 -13.02
N VAL A 67 -17.13 -17.98 -12.31
CA VAL A 67 -18.57 -17.73 -12.22
C VAL A 67 -18.81 -16.41 -11.47
N PRO A 68 -19.51 -15.42 -12.06
CA PRO A 68 -19.84 -14.17 -11.39
C PRO A 68 -20.71 -14.38 -10.15
N ILE A 69 -20.59 -13.49 -9.16
CA ILE A 69 -21.34 -13.61 -7.90
C ILE A 69 -22.86 -13.53 -8.12
N LYS A 70 -23.31 -12.75 -9.11
CA LYS A 70 -24.71 -12.70 -9.54
C LYS A 70 -25.27 -14.07 -9.95
N ASP A 71 -24.45 -14.90 -10.59
CA ASP A 71 -24.85 -16.21 -11.10
C ASP A 71 -24.74 -17.26 -10.00
N ILE A 72 -23.79 -17.10 -9.07
CA ILE A 72 -23.73 -17.89 -7.84
C ILE A 72 -24.97 -17.66 -6.99
N LEU A 73 -25.47 -16.41 -6.89
CA LEU A 73 -26.73 -16.11 -6.20
C LEU A 73 -27.90 -16.85 -6.84
N ARG A 74 -28.04 -16.73 -8.16
CA ARG A 74 -29.08 -17.40 -8.93
C ARG A 74 -29.04 -18.93 -8.80
N ILE A 75 -27.84 -19.52 -8.69
CA ILE A 75 -27.63 -20.96 -8.41
C ILE A 75 -28.22 -21.35 -7.05
N TYR A 76 -28.07 -20.51 -6.02
CA TYR A 76 -28.56 -20.80 -4.68
C TYR A 76 -30.00 -20.36 -4.42
N GLU A 77 -30.58 -19.49 -5.26
CA GLU A 77 -31.99 -19.09 -5.22
C GLU A 77 -32.92 -20.09 -5.92
N SER A 78 -32.35 -21.00 -6.72
CA SER A 78 -33.08 -22.03 -7.46
C SER A 78 -32.82 -23.42 -6.87
N ASP A 79 -33.90 -24.15 -6.54
CA ASP A 79 -33.83 -25.57 -6.14
C ASP A 79 -33.64 -26.52 -7.33
N ASP A 80 -33.63 -26.00 -8.57
CA ASP A 80 -33.50 -26.77 -9.80
C ASP A 80 -32.06 -26.77 -10.33
N MET A 81 -31.49 -27.96 -10.47
CA MET A 81 -30.20 -28.21 -11.12
C MET A 81 -30.14 -27.70 -12.56
N SER A 82 -31.28 -27.48 -13.22
CA SER A 82 -31.34 -26.88 -14.55
C SER A 82 -30.70 -25.49 -14.59
N VAL A 83 -30.80 -24.69 -13.51
CA VAL A 83 -30.19 -23.36 -13.42
C VAL A 83 -28.67 -23.44 -13.28
N VAL A 84 -28.19 -24.40 -12.51
CA VAL A 84 -26.75 -24.69 -12.39
C VAL A 84 -26.20 -25.12 -13.74
N VAL A 85 -26.85 -26.10 -14.38
CA VAL A 85 -26.50 -26.56 -15.73
C VAL A 85 -26.54 -25.40 -16.72
N GLN A 86 -27.53 -24.51 -16.65
CA GLN A 86 -27.61 -23.36 -17.56
C GLN A 86 -26.47 -22.34 -17.34
N VAL A 87 -26.08 -22.07 -16.08
CA VAL A 87 -24.92 -21.20 -15.78
C VAL A 87 -23.63 -21.83 -16.29
N PHE A 88 -23.45 -23.14 -16.09
CA PHE A 88 -22.28 -23.86 -16.62
C PHE A 88 -22.30 -23.95 -18.14
N VAL A 89 -23.44 -24.22 -18.78
CA VAL A 89 -23.60 -24.24 -20.25
C VAL A 89 -23.30 -22.86 -20.80
N SER A 90 -23.85 -21.78 -20.23
CA SER A 90 -23.54 -20.41 -20.64
C SER A 90 -22.05 -20.09 -20.49
N ARG A 91 -21.41 -20.55 -19.42
CA ARG A 91 -19.97 -20.33 -19.24
C ARG A 91 -19.13 -21.21 -20.16
N ILE A 92 -19.55 -22.45 -20.44
CA ILE A 92 -18.92 -23.32 -21.43
C ILE A 92 -19.07 -22.69 -22.82
N GLU A 93 -20.24 -22.17 -23.18
CA GLU A 93 -20.47 -21.44 -24.43
C GLU A 93 -19.64 -20.15 -24.52
N GLU A 94 -19.45 -19.43 -23.42
CA GLU A 94 -18.50 -18.30 -23.36
C GLU A 94 -17.05 -18.77 -23.56
N ILE A 95 -16.63 -19.83 -22.86
CA ILE A 95 -15.29 -20.41 -23.00
C ILE A 95 -15.07 -20.95 -24.40
N ASP A 96 -16.07 -21.61 -25.00
CA ASP A 96 -16.03 -22.16 -26.34
C ASP A 96 -16.01 -21.04 -27.38
N ARG A 97 -16.73 -19.94 -27.15
CA ARG A 97 -16.62 -18.71 -27.99
C ARG A 97 -15.24 -18.08 -27.89
N GLU A 98 -14.72 -17.90 -26.67
CA GLU A 98 -13.36 -17.39 -26.44
C GLU A 98 -12.32 -18.31 -27.10
N ALA A 99 -12.45 -19.63 -26.94
CA ALA A 99 -11.57 -20.63 -27.51
C ALA A 99 -11.69 -20.70 -29.04
N ALA A 100 -12.89 -20.58 -29.60
CA ALA A 100 -13.11 -20.50 -31.04
C ALA A 100 -12.47 -19.23 -31.62
N ALA A 101 -12.69 -18.07 -31.01
CA ALA A 101 -12.07 -16.81 -31.43
C ALA A 101 -10.54 -16.84 -31.29
N LEU A 102 -9.99 -17.45 -30.22
CA LEU A 102 -8.55 -17.67 -30.07
C LEU A 102 -8.01 -18.65 -31.11
N THR A 103 -8.76 -19.69 -31.45
CA THR A 103 -8.40 -20.67 -32.49
C THR A 103 -8.40 -20.02 -33.86
N GLU A 104 -9.39 -19.18 -34.14
CA GLU A 104 -9.50 -18.40 -35.37
C GLU A 104 -8.39 -17.36 -35.48
N LEU A 105 -8.13 -16.57 -34.43
CA LEU A 105 -7.01 -15.63 -34.37
C LEU A 105 -5.67 -16.34 -34.57
N ARG A 106 -5.48 -17.51 -33.95
CA ARG A 106 -4.31 -18.35 -34.17
C ARG A 106 -4.21 -18.81 -35.63
N GLN A 107 -5.32 -19.24 -36.23
CA GLN A 107 -5.36 -19.67 -37.64
C GLN A 107 -4.99 -18.52 -38.57
N VAL A 108 -5.57 -17.33 -38.35
CA VAL A 108 -5.24 -16.11 -39.10
C VAL A 108 -3.76 -15.75 -38.92
N THR A 109 -3.24 -15.81 -37.69
CA THR A 109 -1.82 -15.54 -37.40
C THR A 109 -0.90 -16.55 -38.10
N ASP A 110 -1.25 -17.84 -38.07
CA ASP A 110 -0.49 -18.91 -38.73
C ASP A 110 -0.51 -18.76 -40.25
N ASP A 111 -1.65 -18.42 -40.84
CA ASP A 111 -1.79 -18.24 -42.29
C ASP A 111 -1.12 -16.96 -42.79
N PHE A 112 -1.17 -15.90 -41.98
CA PHE A 112 -0.44 -14.68 -42.21
C PHE A 112 1.08 -14.91 -42.13
N LEU A 113 1.56 -15.64 -41.12
CA LEU A 113 2.98 -16.03 -40.98
C LEU A 113 3.44 -16.90 -42.17
N LYS A 114 2.66 -17.90 -42.58
CA LYS A 114 2.98 -18.73 -43.77
C LYS A 114 3.07 -17.87 -45.03
N THR A 115 2.17 -16.91 -45.20
CA THR A 115 2.15 -16.00 -46.35
C THR A 115 3.35 -15.07 -46.35
N MET A 116 3.71 -14.51 -45.19
CA MET A 116 4.94 -13.73 -45.01
C MET A 116 6.19 -14.52 -45.41
N VAL A 117 6.31 -15.77 -44.94
CA VAL A 117 7.44 -16.66 -45.24
C VAL A 117 7.47 -17.03 -46.73
N LYS A 118 6.31 -17.41 -47.32
CA LYS A 118 6.19 -17.78 -48.74
C LYS A 118 6.57 -16.64 -49.68
N ASN A 119 6.18 -15.41 -49.35
CA ASN A 119 6.46 -14.23 -50.16
C ASN A 119 7.81 -13.56 -49.82
N GLY A 120 8.61 -14.16 -48.93
CA GLY A 120 9.96 -13.69 -48.62
C GLY A 120 10.00 -12.29 -48.00
N VAL A 121 8.97 -11.91 -47.26
CA VAL A 121 8.85 -10.57 -46.70
C VAL A 121 9.81 -10.40 -45.53
N ARG A 122 10.73 -9.44 -45.68
CA ARG A 122 11.81 -9.14 -44.72
C ARG A 122 11.65 -7.81 -44.01
N ASN A 123 10.60 -7.04 -44.31
CA ASN A 123 10.39 -5.70 -43.74
C ASN A 123 8.91 -5.48 -43.39
N ILE A 124 8.67 -4.88 -42.22
CA ILE A 124 7.36 -4.55 -41.65
C ILE A 124 6.52 -3.67 -42.59
N SER A 125 7.15 -2.83 -43.41
CA SER A 125 6.46 -1.92 -44.34
C SER A 125 5.67 -2.63 -45.45
N ALA A 126 5.85 -3.94 -45.64
CA ALA A 126 5.13 -4.74 -46.63
C ALA A 126 3.89 -5.45 -46.05
N LEU A 127 3.59 -5.29 -44.75
CA LEU A 127 2.44 -5.90 -44.08
C LEU A 127 1.08 -5.51 -44.70
N PRO A 128 0.79 -4.23 -45.02
CA PRO A 128 -0.47 -3.87 -45.67
C PRO A 128 -0.62 -4.48 -47.06
N LEU A 129 0.47 -4.55 -47.83
CA LEU A 129 0.50 -5.13 -49.18
C LEU A 129 0.36 -6.66 -49.15
N LEU A 130 0.88 -7.32 -48.11
CA LEU A 130 0.69 -8.74 -47.86
C LEU A 130 -0.75 -9.07 -47.48
N TYR A 131 -1.39 -8.22 -46.67
CA TYR A 131 -2.80 -8.35 -46.31
C TYR A 131 -3.68 -8.20 -47.56
N GLU A 132 -3.44 -7.17 -48.39
CA GLU A 132 -4.12 -7.03 -49.69
C GLU A 132 -3.84 -8.22 -50.61
N ALA A 133 -2.61 -8.74 -50.65
CA ALA A 133 -2.29 -9.94 -51.43
C ALA A 133 -2.95 -11.21 -50.88
N PHE A 134 -3.19 -11.30 -49.56
CA PHE A 134 -3.91 -12.39 -48.89
C PHE A 134 -5.41 -12.34 -49.27
N CYS A 135 -6.02 -11.15 -49.27
CA CYS A 135 -7.39 -10.95 -49.76
C CYS A 135 -7.52 -11.17 -51.29
N ASN A 136 -6.48 -10.84 -52.07
CA ASN A 136 -6.52 -10.92 -53.53
C ASN A 136 -6.11 -12.30 -54.11
N GLN A 137 -5.34 -13.13 -53.38
CA GLN A 137 -4.89 -14.45 -53.86
C GLN A 137 -6.03 -15.46 -54.06
N GLU A 138 -7.24 -15.21 -53.57
CA GLU A 138 -8.40 -16.08 -53.74
C GLU A 138 -9.30 -15.74 -54.95
N LEU A 139 -9.07 -14.60 -55.62
CA LEU A 139 -9.80 -14.29 -56.86
C LEU A 139 -9.37 -15.16 -58.05
N GLU A 140 -8.20 -15.83 -57.98
CA GLU A 140 -7.67 -16.69 -59.06
C GLU A 140 -7.88 -18.19 -58.83
N GLN A 141 -8.40 -18.64 -57.68
CA GLN A 141 -8.73 -20.05 -57.41
C GLN A 141 -10.18 -20.22 -56.95
N VAL A 142 -11.10 -19.78 -57.81
CA VAL A 142 -12.51 -20.16 -57.75
C VAL A 142 -12.65 -21.59 -58.25
N ASP A 143 -12.34 -22.58 -57.41
CA ASP A 143 -12.95 -23.92 -57.44
C ASP A 143 -12.37 -24.78 -56.31
N ALA A 144 -13.24 -25.16 -55.36
CA ALA A 144 -13.04 -26.10 -54.25
C ALA A 144 -12.49 -25.54 -52.92
N ARG A 145 -13.33 -24.83 -52.16
CA ARG A 145 -13.88 -25.25 -50.85
C ARG A 145 -14.71 -24.11 -50.23
N GLU A 146 -15.91 -24.43 -49.77
CA GLU A 146 -16.73 -23.55 -48.94
C GLU A 146 -16.06 -23.33 -47.57
N ASN A 147 -16.18 -22.09 -47.06
CA ASN A 147 -15.86 -21.56 -45.72
C ASN A 147 -14.38 -21.34 -45.34
N ASN A 148 -13.92 -20.09 -45.51
CA ASN A 148 -13.40 -19.20 -44.44
C ASN A 148 -12.63 -18.02 -45.07
N SER A 149 -13.32 -16.94 -45.44
CA SER A 149 -12.68 -15.63 -45.55
C SER A 149 -12.64 -14.98 -44.16
N VAL A 150 -11.60 -14.20 -43.86
CA VAL A 150 -11.62 -13.26 -42.73
C VAL A 150 -11.43 -11.84 -43.30
N SER A 151 -12.55 -11.16 -43.51
CA SER A 151 -12.67 -9.73 -43.83
C SER A 151 -12.04 -8.85 -42.74
N TYR A 152 -11.70 -7.59 -43.06
CA TYR A 152 -11.31 -6.60 -42.04
C TYR A 152 -12.37 -6.46 -40.94
N ASP A 153 -13.64 -6.54 -41.33
CA ASP A 153 -14.78 -6.52 -40.40
C ASP A 153 -14.84 -7.81 -39.54
N GLU A 154 -14.42 -8.96 -40.07
CA GLU A 154 -14.38 -10.23 -39.32
C GLU A 154 -13.20 -10.27 -38.35
N LEU A 155 -12.03 -9.76 -38.72
CA LEU A 155 -10.88 -9.56 -37.81
C LEU A 155 -11.20 -8.56 -36.70
N SER A 156 -11.88 -7.46 -37.02
CA SER A 156 -12.39 -6.50 -36.04
C SER A 156 -13.42 -7.16 -35.12
N ALA A 157 -14.36 -7.95 -35.66
CA ALA A 157 -15.35 -8.68 -34.87
C ALA A 157 -14.73 -9.76 -33.97
N ILE A 158 -13.69 -10.47 -34.42
CA ILE A 158 -12.92 -11.42 -33.58
C ILE A 158 -12.19 -10.67 -32.46
N SER A 159 -11.60 -9.52 -32.76
CA SER A 159 -10.95 -8.66 -31.76
C SER A 159 -11.94 -8.09 -30.75
N GLU A 160 -13.13 -7.65 -31.19
CA GLU A 160 -14.22 -7.19 -30.32
C GLU A 160 -14.79 -8.33 -29.46
N ASN A 161 -14.92 -9.54 -30.00
CA ASN A 161 -15.35 -10.73 -29.23
C ASN A 161 -14.31 -11.17 -28.17
N LEU A 162 -13.02 -10.92 -28.41
CA LEU A 162 -11.93 -11.18 -27.47
C LEU A 162 -11.65 -9.99 -26.53
N ALA A 163 -12.20 -8.81 -26.83
CA ALA A 163 -12.01 -7.61 -26.03
C ALA A 163 -12.62 -7.84 -24.65
N LYS A 164 -11.81 -7.59 -23.61
CA LYS A 164 -12.29 -7.69 -22.22
C LYS A 164 -13.50 -6.76 -22.02
N PRO A 165 -14.53 -7.21 -21.28
CA PRO A 165 -15.61 -6.32 -20.86
C PRO A 165 -15.02 -5.08 -20.18
N VAL A 166 -15.45 -3.89 -20.61
CA VAL A 166 -15.04 -2.64 -19.99
C VAL A 166 -15.61 -2.59 -18.58
N GLU A 167 -14.75 -2.48 -17.57
CA GLU A 167 -15.15 -2.24 -16.17
C GLU A 167 -14.80 -0.79 -15.80
N PRO A 168 -15.70 0.17 -16.04
CA PRO A 168 -15.38 1.57 -15.82
C PRO A 168 -15.44 1.94 -14.34
N SER A 169 -14.53 2.81 -13.93
CA SER A 169 -14.59 3.54 -12.66
C SER A 169 -15.41 4.81 -12.82
N ILE A 170 -16.23 5.14 -11.82
CA ILE A 170 -17.00 6.40 -11.81
C ILE A 170 -16.25 7.43 -10.97
N LEU A 171 -15.88 8.53 -11.61
CA LEU A 171 -15.12 9.63 -11.02
C LEU A 171 -16.02 10.87 -10.89
N LEU A 172 -15.78 11.66 -9.85
CA LEU A 172 -16.35 13.00 -9.72
C LEU A 172 -15.20 14.00 -9.90
N LEU A 173 -15.16 14.66 -11.06
CA LEU A 173 -14.22 15.76 -11.28
C LEU A 173 -14.79 17.05 -10.69
N PRO A 174 -14.06 17.78 -9.84
CA PRO A 174 -14.53 19.05 -9.30
C PRO A 174 -14.59 20.11 -10.41
N SER A 175 -15.37 21.16 -10.17
CA SER A 175 -15.22 22.37 -10.97
C SER A 175 -13.83 22.96 -10.72
N MET A 176 -13.16 23.40 -11.78
CA MET A 176 -11.82 23.97 -11.68
C MET A 176 -11.62 25.05 -12.74
N ARG A 177 -10.77 26.03 -12.43
CA ARG A 177 -10.26 26.93 -13.46
C ARG A 177 -9.29 26.15 -14.34
N ALA A 178 -9.59 26.04 -15.62
CA ALA A 178 -8.75 25.34 -16.59
C ALA A 178 -8.15 26.35 -17.56
N LEU A 179 -6.83 26.29 -17.73
CA LEU A 179 -6.14 26.92 -18.85
C LEU A 179 -6.08 25.90 -20.00
N SER A 180 -6.45 26.35 -21.20
CA SER A 180 -6.54 25.50 -22.39
C SER A 180 -5.59 25.95 -23.49
N SER A 181 -5.22 25.04 -24.39
CA SER A 181 -4.44 25.39 -25.60
C SER A 181 -5.22 26.17 -26.65
N TYR A 182 -6.50 26.47 -26.44
CA TYR A 182 -7.28 27.35 -27.31
C TYR A 182 -6.75 28.78 -27.29
N LEU A 183 -6.82 29.47 -28.43
CA LEU A 183 -6.46 30.88 -28.53
C LEU A 183 -7.64 31.78 -28.13
N LYS A 184 -7.36 32.85 -27.38
CA LYS A 184 -8.36 33.88 -27.02
C LYS A 184 -8.93 34.63 -28.23
N GLU A 185 -8.16 34.70 -29.31
CA GLU A 185 -8.54 35.40 -30.54
C GLU A 185 -9.59 34.61 -31.34
N ASP A 186 -9.54 33.28 -31.27
CA ASP A 186 -10.50 32.37 -31.89
C ASP A 186 -10.59 31.08 -31.09
N ASN A 187 -11.72 30.92 -30.40
CA ASN A 187 -11.99 29.80 -29.50
C ASN A 187 -12.23 28.46 -30.24
N GLN A 188 -12.09 28.42 -31.57
CA GLN A 188 -12.08 27.19 -32.36
C GLN A 188 -10.67 26.79 -32.83
N VAL A 189 -9.64 27.56 -32.52
CA VAL A 189 -8.25 27.26 -32.92
C VAL A 189 -7.42 26.90 -31.69
N THR A 190 -6.68 25.79 -31.78
CA THR A 190 -5.76 25.28 -30.75
C THR A 190 -4.31 25.40 -31.21
N ASP A 191 -3.40 25.68 -30.27
CA ASP A 191 -1.94 25.74 -30.50
C ASP A 191 -1.20 24.93 -29.43
N PRO A 192 -1.15 23.58 -29.55
CA PRO A 192 -0.51 22.68 -28.58
C PRO A 192 0.98 22.96 -28.34
N ASP A 193 1.76 23.08 -29.40
CA ASP A 193 3.22 23.25 -29.30
C ASP A 193 3.58 24.57 -28.63
N GLY A 194 2.92 25.67 -29.05
CA GLY A 194 3.11 26.96 -28.41
C GLY A 194 2.64 26.97 -26.96
N PHE A 195 1.54 26.26 -26.67
CA PHE A 195 0.99 26.15 -25.33
C PHE A 195 2.00 25.52 -24.37
N TRP A 196 2.55 24.36 -24.74
CA TRP A 196 3.56 23.68 -23.93
C TRP A 196 4.85 24.47 -23.78
N HIS A 197 5.31 25.14 -24.84
CA HIS A 197 6.45 26.05 -24.75
C HIS A 197 6.19 27.18 -23.74
N TRP A 198 5.00 27.79 -23.78
CA TRP A 198 4.61 28.85 -22.85
C TRP A 198 4.51 28.36 -21.40
N VAL A 199 3.84 27.23 -21.16
CA VAL A 199 3.69 26.57 -19.85
C VAL A 199 5.06 26.31 -19.22
N GLN A 200 5.96 25.68 -19.97
CA GLN A 200 7.33 25.37 -19.52
C GLN A 200 8.15 26.65 -19.27
N SER A 201 8.04 27.65 -20.14
CA SER A 201 8.76 28.94 -19.97
C SER A 201 8.36 29.68 -18.70
N ARG A 202 7.11 29.52 -18.26
CA ARG A 202 6.56 30.12 -17.03
C ARG A 202 6.76 29.23 -15.79
N ARG A 203 7.33 28.04 -15.94
CA ARG A 203 7.49 27.02 -14.88
C ARG A 203 6.16 26.71 -14.18
N ILE A 204 5.07 26.69 -14.94
CA ILE A 204 3.76 26.27 -14.43
C ILE A 204 3.86 24.77 -14.15
N MET A 205 3.53 24.37 -12.93
CA MET A 205 3.50 22.95 -12.58
C MET A 205 2.32 22.29 -13.26
N THR A 206 2.60 21.22 -13.98
CA THR A 206 1.60 20.29 -14.48
C THR A 206 1.39 19.20 -13.44
N GLY A 207 0.14 18.90 -13.10
CA GLY A 207 -0.13 17.83 -12.15
C GLY A 207 0.41 16.49 -12.63
N GLY A 208 0.75 15.60 -11.70
CA GLY A 208 1.31 14.29 -12.03
C GLY A 208 0.28 13.36 -12.70
N PRO A 209 0.73 12.25 -13.32
CA PRO A 209 -0.18 11.23 -13.86
C PRO A 209 -1.21 10.76 -12.82
N GLY A 210 -2.49 10.75 -13.18
CA GLY A 210 -3.62 10.36 -12.31
C GLY A 210 -4.01 11.39 -11.25
N SER A 211 -3.52 12.64 -11.33
CA SER A 211 -3.84 13.71 -10.37
C SER A 211 -5.15 14.45 -10.65
N HIS A 212 -5.76 14.21 -11.81
CA HIS A 212 -6.95 14.91 -12.34
C HIS A 212 -6.73 16.41 -12.57
N GLU A 213 -5.50 16.81 -12.88
CA GLU A 213 -5.12 18.22 -13.10
C GLU A 213 -4.68 18.53 -14.53
N GLN A 214 -4.52 17.51 -15.36
CA GLN A 214 -4.18 17.63 -16.77
C GLN A 214 -5.04 16.67 -17.59
N PHE A 215 -5.65 17.19 -18.65
CA PHE A 215 -6.44 16.42 -19.59
C PHE A 215 -6.07 16.76 -21.03
N GLU A 216 -6.24 15.80 -21.93
CA GLU A 216 -6.10 15.96 -23.37
C GLU A 216 -7.35 15.46 -24.07
N TYR A 217 -7.79 16.12 -25.13
CA TYR A 217 -8.84 15.59 -26.00
C TYR A 217 -8.67 16.12 -27.41
N GLN A 218 -9.29 15.45 -28.38
CA GLN A 218 -9.19 15.82 -29.79
C GLN A 218 -10.49 16.45 -30.29
N THR A 219 -10.35 17.48 -31.11
CA THR A 219 -11.46 18.12 -31.83
C THR A 219 -11.18 18.17 -33.33
N ALA A 220 -12.16 18.59 -34.14
CA ALA A 220 -11.95 18.83 -35.56
C ALA A 220 -10.85 19.88 -35.85
N ALA A 221 -10.51 20.73 -34.88
CA ALA A 221 -9.46 21.74 -34.98
C ALA A 221 -8.07 21.25 -34.56
N GLY A 222 -7.96 20.03 -34.03
CA GLY A 222 -6.73 19.45 -33.49
C GLY A 222 -6.83 19.13 -32.00
N ASP A 223 -5.66 18.80 -31.42
CA ASP A 223 -5.53 18.37 -30.02
C ASP A 223 -5.65 19.54 -29.07
N VAL A 224 -6.28 19.30 -27.92
CA VAL A 224 -6.54 20.31 -26.90
C VAL A 224 -6.03 19.82 -25.57
N TYR A 225 -5.21 20.64 -24.93
CA TYR A 225 -4.69 20.40 -23.59
C TYR A 225 -5.42 21.28 -22.59
N LEU A 226 -5.79 20.71 -21.45
CA LEU A 226 -6.36 21.42 -20.30
C LEU A 226 -5.44 21.24 -19.10
N LEU A 227 -5.10 22.35 -18.44
CA LEU A 227 -4.34 22.38 -17.19
C LEU A 227 -5.15 23.08 -16.11
N LYS A 228 -5.29 22.44 -14.96
CA LYS A 228 -5.87 23.05 -13.77
C LYS A 228 -5.00 24.20 -13.28
N MET A 229 -5.62 25.33 -12.97
CA MET A 229 -4.98 26.53 -12.46
C MET A 229 -5.52 26.90 -11.08
N ASP A 230 -4.70 27.65 -10.32
CA ASP A 230 -5.17 28.30 -9.09
C ASP A 230 -6.26 29.33 -9.40
N ASP A 231 -7.24 29.47 -8.51
CA ASP A 231 -8.35 30.42 -8.66
C ASP A 231 -7.87 31.87 -8.81
N HIS A 232 -6.72 32.23 -8.22
CA HIS A 232 -6.11 33.56 -8.28
C HIS A 232 -5.15 33.75 -9.46
N PHE A 233 -5.04 32.77 -10.34
CA PHE A 233 -4.16 32.85 -11.51
C PHE A 233 -4.55 34.06 -12.40
N VAL A 234 -3.55 34.82 -12.87
CA VAL A 234 -3.80 35.93 -13.80
C VAL A 234 -3.33 35.50 -15.18
N ASN A 235 -4.28 35.24 -16.08
CA ASN A 235 -3.98 34.77 -17.42
C ASN A 235 -3.58 35.92 -18.36
N ASP A 236 -2.28 36.23 -18.40
CA ASP A 236 -1.67 37.20 -19.32
C ASP A 236 -1.30 36.63 -20.70
N SER A 237 -1.63 35.37 -20.96
CA SER A 237 -1.27 34.66 -22.18
C SER A 237 -2.28 34.89 -23.32
N LYS A 238 -1.91 34.45 -24.53
CA LYS A 238 -2.83 34.33 -25.68
C LYS A 238 -3.79 33.14 -25.57
N TYR A 239 -3.56 32.24 -24.60
CA TYR A 239 -4.33 31.01 -24.40
C TYR A 239 -5.55 31.26 -23.52
N MET A 240 -6.65 30.57 -23.79
CA MET A 240 -7.93 30.77 -23.11
C MET A 240 -7.96 30.03 -21.77
N ASP A 241 -8.46 30.70 -20.73
CA ASP A 241 -8.85 30.07 -19.48
C ASP A 241 -10.36 30.19 -19.25
N PHE A 242 -10.96 29.15 -18.68
CA PHE A 242 -12.39 29.10 -18.40
C PHE A 242 -12.65 28.24 -17.16
N ILE A 243 -13.91 28.25 -16.69
CA ILE A 243 -14.35 27.35 -15.62
C ILE A 243 -14.75 26.03 -16.26
N PHE A 244 -13.96 25.00 -16.00
CA PHE A 244 -14.37 23.62 -16.23
C PHE A 244 -15.41 23.27 -15.17
N GLU A 245 -16.64 22.98 -15.59
CA GLU A 245 -17.77 22.72 -14.68
C GLU A 245 -17.59 21.44 -13.84
N GLY A 246 -16.71 20.53 -14.25
CA GLY A 246 -16.54 19.24 -13.58
C GLY A 246 -17.71 18.30 -13.88
N GLY A 247 -18.06 17.45 -12.91
CA GLY A 247 -19.19 16.52 -12.99
C GLY A 247 -18.78 15.06 -12.88
N LEU A 248 -19.72 14.16 -13.16
CA LEU A 248 -19.45 12.72 -13.16
C LEU A 248 -18.82 12.32 -14.49
N PHE A 249 -17.78 11.50 -14.41
CA PHE A 249 -17.11 10.90 -15.55
C PHE A 249 -16.97 9.40 -15.35
N ALA A 250 -17.12 8.62 -16.41
CA ALA A 250 -16.70 7.23 -16.44
C ALA A 250 -15.27 7.15 -16.96
N SER A 251 -14.43 6.36 -16.31
CA SER A 251 -13.01 6.22 -16.63
C SER A 251 -12.64 4.75 -16.83
N VAL A 252 -11.92 4.45 -17.90
CA VAL A 252 -11.30 3.14 -18.14
C VAL A 252 -9.81 3.33 -18.44
N ASN A 253 -8.98 2.45 -17.91
CA ASN A 253 -7.54 2.48 -18.18
C ASN A 253 -7.28 1.77 -19.51
N VAL A 254 -6.63 2.47 -20.45
CA VAL A 254 -6.35 2.01 -21.81
C VAL A 254 -4.89 2.29 -22.12
N TYR A 255 -4.21 1.34 -22.75
CA TYR A 255 -2.89 1.62 -23.28
C TYR A 255 -3.00 2.30 -24.65
N LEU A 256 -2.16 3.30 -24.92
CA LEU A 256 -2.24 4.09 -26.16
C LEU A 256 -1.93 3.29 -27.44
N ASP A 257 -1.33 2.11 -27.31
CA ASP A 257 -1.11 1.16 -28.42
C ASP A 257 -2.33 0.26 -28.69
N GLU A 258 -3.42 0.39 -27.92
CA GLU A 258 -4.72 -0.25 -28.18
C GLU A 258 -5.65 0.68 -29.01
N ASP A 259 -6.72 0.12 -29.59
CA ASP A 259 -7.71 0.91 -30.32
C ASP A 259 -8.58 1.75 -29.35
N LEU A 260 -8.17 3.01 -29.15
CA LEU A 260 -8.90 3.98 -28.35
C LEU A 260 -10.35 4.21 -28.83
N GLY A 261 -10.60 4.10 -30.13
CA GLY A 261 -11.92 4.27 -30.72
C GLY A 261 -12.86 3.11 -30.38
N GLU A 262 -12.37 1.88 -30.43
CA GLU A 262 -13.09 0.70 -29.93
C GLU A 262 -13.39 0.84 -28.44
N ARG A 263 -12.38 1.21 -27.64
CA ARG A 263 -12.53 1.38 -26.19
C ARG A 263 -13.55 2.45 -25.84
N LEU A 264 -13.57 3.56 -26.58
CA LEU A 264 -14.58 4.60 -26.44
C LEU A 264 -15.98 4.08 -26.77
N ARG A 265 -16.15 3.34 -27.88
CA ARG A 265 -17.46 2.75 -28.25
C ARG A 265 -17.94 1.74 -27.21
N SER A 266 -17.05 0.87 -26.73
CA SER A 266 -17.34 -0.12 -25.70
C SER A 266 -17.67 0.55 -24.35
N LEU A 267 -16.98 1.63 -24.00
CA LEU A 267 -17.30 2.42 -22.81
C LEU A 267 -18.67 3.12 -22.93
N VAL A 268 -19.00 3.69 -24.09
CA VAL A 268 -20.32 4.29 -24.34
C VAL A 268 -21.41 3.22 -24.28
N SER A 269 -21.21 2.10 -24.98
CA SER A 269 -22.17 1.00 -25.03
C SER A 269 -22.43 0.36 -23.66
N PHE A 270 -21.42 0.31 -22.78
CA PHE A 270 -21.60 -0.10 -21.39
C PHE A 270 -22.69 0.70 -20.67
N PHE A 271 -22.86 1.98 -21.01
CA PHE A 271 -23.87 2.86 -20.40
C PHE A 271 -25.23 2.89 -21.12
N ASP A 272 -25.37 2.25 -22.29
CA ASP A 272 -26.64 2.18 -22.99
C ASP A 272 -27.69 1.42 -22.16
N ASP A 273 -27.30 0.25 -21.64
CA ASP A 273 -28.15 -0.62 -20.79
C ASP A 273 -27.87 -0.50 -19.29
N ASN A 274 -26.97 0.40 -18.87
CA ASN A 274 -26.63 0.58 -17.45
C ASN A 274 -27.84 1.13 -16.68
N LYS A 275 -28.17 0.52 -15.55
CA LYS A 275 -29.37 0.89 -14.77
C LYS A 275 -29.22 2.16 -13.92
N TYR A 276 -27.99 2.63 -13.70
CA TYR A 276 -27.67 3.66 -12.72
C TYR A 276 -27.06 4.93 -13.33
N TYR A 277 -26.46 4.82 -14.51
CA TYR A 277 -25.77 5.91 -15.18
C TYR A 277 -26.07 5.88 -16.67
N GLU A 278 -25.99 7.04 -17.31
CA GLU A 278 -26.03 7.18 -18.75
C GLU A 278 -25.01 8.22 -19.22
N VAL A 279 -24.64 8.14 -20.49
CA VAL A 279 -23.75 9.14 -21.11
C VAL A 279 -24.45 10.49 -21.14
N ASP A 280 -23.72 11.55 -20.80
CA ASP A 280 -24.26 12.90 -20.69
C ASP A 280 -24.13 13.67 -22.01
N TYR A 281 -25.17 13.57 -22.83
CA TYR A 281 -25.27 14.26 -24.13
C TYR A 281 -25.93 15.65 -24.02
N VAL A 282 -25.48 16.59 -24.85
CA VAL A 282 -26.15 17.89 -25.09
C VAL A 282 -27.29 17.75 -26.11
N HIS A 283 -28.15 18.77 -26.21
CA HIS A 283 -29.38 18.75 -27.04
C HIS A 283 -29.16 18.58 -28.56
N GLY A 284 -27.90 18.44 -29.01
CA GLY A 284 -27.51 18.13 -30.40
C GLY A 284 -26.82 16.77 -30.58
N GLY A 285 -26.77 15.91 -29.56
CA GLY A 285 -26.17 14.57 -29.62
C GLY A 285 -24.66 14.50 -29.34
N GLY A 286 -23.98 15.65 -29.21
CA GLY A 286 -22.58 15.69 -28.74
C GLY A 286 -22.48 15.40 -27.24
N LEU A 287 -21.29 15.03 -26.76
CA LEU A 287 -21.01 14.89 -25.33
C LEU A 287 -21.02 16.28 -24.65
N ARG A 288 -21.40 16.35 -23.37
CA ARG A 288 -21.29 17.60 -22.57
C ARG A 288 -19.84 18.12 -22.51
N GLN A 289 -18.90 17.20 -22.48
CA GLN A 289 -17.46 17.40 -22.55
C GLN A 289 -16.89 16.35 -23.49
N GLU A 290 -15.97 16.72 -24.38
CA GLU A 290 -15.31 15.76 -25.26
C GLU A 290 -14.66 14.61 -24.46
N ALA A 291 -14.53 13.44 -25.08
CA ALA A 291 -13.85 12.33 -24.44
C ALA A 291 -12.39 12.72 -24.15
N MET A 292 -12.01 12.67 -22.86
CA MET A 292 -10.70 13.13 -22.41
C MET A 292 -9.78 11.96 -22.11
N LEU A 293 -8.49 12.19 -22.27
CA LEU A 293 -7.40 11.34 -21.82
C LEU A 293 -6.68 12.00 -20.66
N GLU A 294 -6.29 11.19 -19.69
CA GLU A 294 -5.40 11.57 -18.60
C GLU A 294 -4.26 10.55 -18.50
N ASN A 295 -3.03 11.02 -18.37
CA ASN A 295 -1.88 10.12 -18.24
C ASN A 295 -1.90 9.35 -16.91
N LEU A 296 -1.57 8.06 -16.94
CA LEU A 296 -1.37 7.18 -15.79
C LEU A 296 0.05 6.59 -15.80
N ILE A 297 0.44 5.95 -14.69
CA ILE A 297 1.71 5.23 -14.60
C ILE A 297 1.47 3.76 -15.01
N SER A 298 2.19 3.28 -16.03
CA SER A 298 2.13 1.86 -16.41
C SER A 298 2.82 0.98 -15.37
N PRO A 299 2.20 -0.14 -14.95
CA PRO A 299 2.84 -1.11 -14.05
C PRO A 299 4.13 -1.75 -14.59
N ASP A 300 4.34 -1.74 -15.90
CA ASP A 300 5.52 -2.31 -16.55
C ASP A 300 6.52 -1.26 -17.07
N GLU A 301 6.21 0.03 -16.90
CA GLU A 301 6.95 1.20 -17.41
C GLU A 301 7.28 1.19 -18.93
N LYS A 302 6.71 0.26 -19.71
CA LYS A 302 7.04 0.08 -21.14
C LYS A 302 5.98 0.61 -22.07
N ARG A 303 4.70 0.49 -21.68
CA ARG A 303 3.55 0.94 -22.48
C ARG A 303 3.00 2.24 -21.89
N GLU A 304 2.53 3.14 -22.75
CA GLU A 304 1.89 4.37 -22.30
C GLU A 304 0.45 4.05 -21.88
N LEU A 305 0.14 4.32 -20.61
CA LEU A 305 -1.16 4.06 -20.01
C LEU A 305 -1.91 5.37 -19.79
N VAL A 306 -3.15 5.45 -20.25
CA VAL A 306 -4.05 6.59 -20.03
C VAL A 306 -5.36 6.15 -19.41
N ALA A 307 -6.00 7.05 -18.67
CA ALA A 307 -7.42 6.97 -18.35
C ALA A 307 -8.21 7.63 -19.48
N LEU A 308 -9.12 6.89 -20.11
CA LEU A 308 -10.12 7.42 -21.05
C LEU A 308 -11.37 7.79 -20.26
N LEU A 309 -11.75 9.07 -20.28
CA LEU A 309 -12.86 9.65 -19.55
C LEU A 309 -13.98 10.12 -20.48
N ILE A 310 -15.22 9.72 -20.19
CA ILE A 310 -16.42 10.30 -20.82
C ILE A 310 -17.37 10.88 -19.78
N PRO A 311 -18.06 12.00 -20.06
CA PRO A 311 -19.02 12.57 -19.13
C PRO A 311 -20.25 11.67 -19.03
N ILE A 312 -20.68 11.41 -17.81
CA ILE A 312 -21.88 10.65 -17.51
C ILE A 312 -22.77 11.42 -16.54
N LYS A 313 -24.01 11.00 -16.43
CA LYS A 313 -24.94 11.44 -15.40
C LYS A 313 -25.64 10.23 -14.78
N LYS A 314 -26.17 10.39 -13.58
CA LYS A 314 -26.96 9.33 -12.95
C LYS A 314 -28.28 9.18 -13.72
N ARG A 315 -28.63 7.95 -14.09
CA ARG A 315 -30.03 7.59 -14.35
C ARG A 315 -30.78 7.66 -13.03
N LEU A 316 -32.02 8.12 -13.06
CA LEU A 316 -32.97 7.84 -11.99
C LEU A 316 -33.14 6.32 -11.96
N ALA A 317 -32.36 5.63 -11.13
CA ALA A 317 -32.42 4.18 -11.04
C ALA A 317 -33.86 3.76 -10.71
N SER A 318 -34.40 2.77 -11.42
CA SER A 318 -35.75 2.27 -11.13
C SER A 318 -35.84 1.84 -9.66
N SER A 319 -36.89 2.28 -8.97
CA SER A 319 -37.17 1.91 -7.58
C SER A 319 -37.28 0.39 -7.38
N GLU A 320 -37.53 -0.36 -8.45
CA GLU A 320 -37.59 -1.83 -8.51
C GLU A 320 -36.25 -2.53 -8.24
N LEU A 321 -35.11 -1.82 -8.30
CA LEU A 321 -33.79 -2.37 -8.00
C LEU A 321 -33.47 -2.38 -6.49
N PHE A 322 -34.35 -1.81 -5.69
CA PHE A 322 -34.21 -1.68 -4.25
C PHE A 322 -35.35 -2.45 -3.54
N GLY A 323 -35.15 -2.76 -2.26
CA GLY A 323 -36.23 -3.33 -1.44
C GLY A 323 -37.45 -2.41 -1.41
N ARG A 324 -38.66 -2.99 -1.28
CA ARG A 324 -39.87 -2.19 -1.11
C ARG A 324 -39.84 -1.51 0.26
N PRO A 325 -40.25 -0.23 0.37
CA PRO A 325 -40.39 0.42 1.66
C PRO A 325 -41.29 -0.39 2.59
N GLU A 326 -40.84 -0.59 3.83
CA GLU A 326 -41.63 -1.22 4.88
C GLU A 326 -42.27 -0.13 5.74
N GLU A 327 -43.54 -0.30 6.08
CA GLU A 327 -44.22 0.57 7.03
C GLU A 327 -44.08 -0.01 8.43
N LEU A 328 -43.55 0.77 9.37
CA LEU A 328 -43.58 0.41 10.78
C LEU A 328 -44.98 0.68 11.34
N GLU A 329 -45.51 -0.27 12.09
CA GLU A 329 -46.74 -0.03 12.86
C GLU A 329 -46.54 1.17 13.79
N CYS A 330 -47.41 2.18 13.74
CA CYS A 330 -47.24 3.41 14.52
C CYS A 330 -47.26 3.19 16.06
N SER A 331 -47.65 2.00 16.52
CA SER A 331 -47.58 1.59 17.94
C SER A 331 -46.27 0.91 18.34
N SER A 332 -45.43 0.53 17.37
CA SER A 332 -44.17 -0.21 17.60
C SER A 332 -42.95 0.70 17.81
N VAL A 333 -43.10 2.01 17.61
CA VAL A 333 -42.04 3.00 17.74
C VAL A 333 -42.56 4.31 18.33
N THR A 334 -41.74 4.99 19.12
CA THR A 334 -42.04 6.27 19.75
C THR A 334 -41.37 7.45 19.04
N VAL A 335 -41.90 8.67 19.24
CA VAL A 335 -41.29 9.91 18.68
C VAL A 335 -39.84 10.05 19.15
N GLU A 336 -39.59 9.79 20.43
CA GLU A 336 -38.25 9.87 21.04
C GLU A 336 -37.27 8.88 20.40
N GLU A 337 -37.70 7.67 20.05
CA GLU A 337 -36.87 6.68 19.34
C GLU A 337 -36.56 7.12 17.91
N ILE A 338 -37.54 7.68 17.18
CA ILE A 338 -37.34 8.20 15.83
C ILE A 338 -36.35 9.37 15.85
N GLU A 339 -36.51 10.31 16.78
CA GLU A 339 -35.64 11.48 16.92
C GLU A 339 -34.22 11.07 17.35
N LYS A 340 -34.09 10.14 18.30
CA LYS A 340 -32.80 9.61 18.73
C LYS A 340 -32.08 8.85 17.62
N ALA A 341 -32.82 8.14 16.77
CA ALA A 341 -32.26 7.43 15.63
C ALA A 341 -31.80 8.38 14.50
N ASN A 342 -32.42 9.56 14.40
CA ASN A 342 -32.17 10.60 13.41
C ASN A 342 -31.71 11.91 14.07
N PRO A 343 -30.50 11.93 14.69
CA PRO A 343 -30.03 13.10 15.42
C PRO A 343 -29.79 14.30 14.51
N VAL A 344 -30.09 15.49 15.02
CA VAL A 344 -29.88 16.77 14.32
C VAL A 344 -28.40 17.15 14.36
N LEU A 345 -27.86 17.57 13.21
CA LEU A 345 -26.51 18.14 13.07
C LEU A 345 -26.54 19.64 13.39
N TRP A 346 -27.45 20.38 12.76
CA TRP A 346 -27.73 21.78 13.04
C TRP A 346 -29.18 22.10 12.69
N SER A 347 -29.72 23.17 13.28
CA SER A 347 -31.05 23.69 13.01
C SER A 347 -30.99 25.19 12.76
N GLU A 348 -31.84 25.67 11.85
CA GLU A 348 -32.07 27.09 11.62
C GLU A 348 -33.56 27.39 11.81
N GLU A 349 -33.85 28.37 12.66
CA GLU A 349 -35.19 28.90 12.87
C GLU A 349 -35.40 30.06 11.88
N ILE A 350 -36.39 29.96 11.01
CA ILE A 350 -36.56 30.90 9.91
C ILE A 350 -37.39 32.08 10.38
N PRO A 351 -36.88 33.32 10.31
CA PRO A 351 -37.68 34.51 10.60
C PRO A 351 -38.81 34.64 9.60
N MET A 352 -40.04 34.83 10.10
CA MET A 352 -41.23 34.90 9.27
C MET A 352 -41.21 36.05 8.28
N ASP A 353 -40.32 37.05 8.41
CA ASP A 353 -40.09 38.22 7.53
C ASP A 353 -39.00 38.00 6.47
N LYS A 354 -38.27 36.88 6.52
CA LYS A 354 -37.20 36.52 5.57
C LYS A 354 -37.60 35.46 4.54
N LEU A 355 -38.86 35.03 4.53
CA LEU A 355 -39.37 34.08 3.55
C LEU A 355 -39.37 34.71 2.16
N ILE A 356 -38.87 33.97 1.16
CA ILE A 356 -38.66 34.46 -0.20
C ILE A 356 -39.84 34.02 -1.09
N PRO A 357 -40.69 34.95 -1.59
CA PRO A 357 -41.81 34.61 -2.45
C PRO A 357 -41.35 34.18 -3.86
N ILE A 358 -41.81 33.03 -4.33
CA ILE A 358 -41.59 32.51 -5.69
C ILE A 358 -42.93 32.53 -6.43
N ASN A 359 -42.96 33.11 -7.64
CA ASN A 359 -44.16 33.31 -8.45
C ASN A 359 -45.25 34.20 -7.80
N SER A 360 -44.85 35.13 -6.91
CA SER A 360 -45.72 36.16 -6.32
C SER A 360 -46.97 35.64 -5.57
N PRO A 361 -46.85 34.78 -4.54
CA PRO A 361 -47.94 34.48 -3.61
C PRO A 361 -48.36 35.72 -2.80
N PHE A 362 -49.51 35.66 -2.15
CA PHE A 362 -49.81 36.60 -1.06
C PHE A 362 -49.01 36.18 0.16
N TYR A 363 -48.24 37.11 0.70
CA TYR A 363 -47.47 36.91 1.92
C TYR A 363 -47.27 38.24 2.64
N ARG A 364 -47.52 38.25 3.95
CA ARG A 364 -47.15 39.36 4.86
C ARG A 364 -46.91 38.82 6.26
N VAL A 365 -46.16 39.56 7.05
CA VAL A 365 -45.99 39.27 8.49
C VAL A 365 -47.03 40.04 9.29
N THR A 366 -47.76 39.35 10.16
CA THR A 366 -48.78 39.95 11.03
C THR A 366 -48.12 40.69 12.21
N GLU A 367 -48.89 41.51 12.93
CA GLU A 367 -48.41 42.16 14.17
C GLU A 367 -47.95 41.16 15.25
N GLN A 368 -48.45 39.92 15.17
CA GLN A 368 -48.07 38.81 16.06
C GLN A 368 -46.79 38.10 15.60
N GLY A 369 -46.16 38.55 14.51
CA GLY A 369 -44.94 37.97 13.96
C GLY A 369 -45.16 36.72 13.11
N GLU A 370 -46.40 36.42 12.71
CA GLU A 370 -46.74 35.22 11.92
C GLU A 370 -46.71 35.51 10.43
N ALA A 371 -46.25 34.56 9.61
CA ALA A 371 -46.37 34.65 8.16
C ALA A 371 -47.81 34.28 7.73
N GLU A 372 -48.59 35.27 7.28
CA GLU A 372 -49.89 35.07 6.64
C GLU A 372 -49.69 34.85 5.14
N TYR A 373 -50.12 33.68 4.64
CA TYR A 373 -49.82 33.19 3.29
C TYR A 373 -51.05 32.67 2.55
N ILE A 374 -51.17 33.01 1.26
CA ILE A 374 -52.15 32.43 0.32
C ILE A 374 -51.43 32.10 -0.99
N SER A 375 -51.53 30.85 -1.44
CA SER A 375 -50.90 30.39 -2.68
C SER A 375 -51.78 30.59 -3.91
N TRP A 376 -53.10 30.42 -3.77
CA TRP A 376 -54.09 30.28 -4.86
C TRP A 376 -53.88 29.06 -5.77
N ILE A 377 -52.65 28.83 -6.24
CA ILE A 377 -52.22 27.69 -7.07
C ILE A 377 -50.91 27.12 -6.51
N SER A 378 -50.62 25.85 -6.82
CA SER A 378 -49.47 25.13 -6.27
C SER A 378 -48.09 25.70 -6.63
N THR A 379 -47.98 26.52 -7.68
CA THR A 379 -46.69 27.07 -8.13
C THR A 379 -46.28 28.36 -7.44
N ARG A 380 -47.17 28.97 -6.65
CA ARG A 380 -46.87 30.18 -5.85
C ARG A 380 -46.52 29.77 -4.44
N VAL A 381 -45.26 29.93 -4.07
CA VAL A 381 -44.66 29.28 -2.89
C VAL A 381 -43.72 30.22 -2.14
N LEU A 382 -43.33 29.86 -0.92
CA LEU A 382 -42.39 30.59 -0.08
C LEU A 382 -41.13 29.76 0.16
N SER A 383 -39.99 30.18 -0.37
CA SER A 383 -38.69 29.57 -0.03
C SER A 383 -38.22 30.02 1.35
N THR A 384 -37.69 29.09 2.12
CA THR A 384 -37.06 29.36 3.42
C THR A 384 -35.68 30.01 3.28
N GLY A 385 -35.03 29.89 2.11
CA GLY A 385 -33.65 30.30 1.90
C GLY A 385 -32.62 29.39 2.61
N VAL A 386 -33.06 28.30 3.25
CA VAL A 386 -32.19 27.36 3.97
C VAL A 386 -32.00 26.10 3.13
N ASP A 387 -30.75 25.89 2.71
CA ASP A 387 -30.35 24.74 1.90
C ASP A 387 -29.96 23.55 2.79
N VAL A 388 -30.59 22.39 2.54
CA VAL A 388 -30.29 21.13 3.25
C VAL A 388 -30.03 19.99 2.29
N LYS A 389 -29.32 18.96 2.74
CA LYS A 389 -29.17 17.66 2.07
C LYS A 389 -30.03 16.60 2.76
N ILE A 390 -30.37 15.52 2.07
CA ILE A 390 -30.93 14.35 2.73
C ILE A 390 -29.80 13.68 3.53
N PRO A 391 -29.99 13.36 4.83
CA PRO A 391 -31.24 13.45 5.58
C PRO A 391 -31.51 14.83 6.20
N PHE A 392 -32.77 15.27 6.19
CA PHE A 392 -33.20 16.55 6.79
C PHE A 392 -34.52 16.42 7.55
N ARG A 393 -34.83 17.43 8.37
CA ARG A 393 -36.06 17.54 9.14
C ARG A 393 -36.65 18.94 8.98
N VAL A 394 -37.98 19.00 8.88
CA VAL A 394 -38.73 20.26 8.86
C VAL A 394 -39.76 20.23 9.98
N ASP A 395 -39.71 21.22 10.87
CA ASP A 395 -40.71 21.46 11.89
C ASP A 395 -41.50 22.73 11.55
N MET A 396 -42.83 22.69 11.69
CA MET A 396 -43.68 23.85 11.46
C MET A 396 -44.76 23.93 12.55
N GLU A 397 -44.98 25.14 13.08
CA GLU A 397 -46.20 25.46 13.82
C GLU A 397 -47.09 26.35 12.94
N PHE A 398 -48.26 25.83 12.56
CA PHE A 398 -49.13 26.50 11.59
C PHE A 398 -50.60 26.38 11.95
N ARG A 399 -51.40 27.31 11.42
CA ARG A 399 -52.86 27.30 11.52
C ARG A 399 -53.48 27.56 10.16
N VAL A 400 -54.52 26.80 9.83
CA VAL A 400 -55.36 27.05 8.66
C VAL A 400 -56.54 27.89 9.10
N GLY A 401 -56.70 29.08 8.50
CA GLY A 401 -57.78 30.01 8.84
C GLY A 401 -59.15 29.53 8.39
N GLU A 402 -60.20 29.96 9.09
CA GLU A 402 -61.60 29.71 8.74
C GLU A 402 -62.14 30.74 7.72
N ASP A 403 -61.57 31.95 7.74
CA ASP A 403 -62.05 33.10 6.99
C ASP A 403 -61.15 33.44 5.79
N SER A 404 -61.34 32.74 4.66
CA SER A 404 -61.11 33.29 3.31
C SER A 404 -61.28 32.21 2.23
N GLY A 405 -62.30 32.36 1.39
CA GLY A 405 -62.44 31.56 0.16
C GLY A 405 -63.86 31.67 -0.36
N GLY A 406 -64.12 32.66 -1.21
CA GLY A 406 -65.43 32.82 -1.86
C GLY A 406 -65.86 31.53 -2.58
N TYR A 407 -67.19 31.36 -2.74
CA TYR A 407 -67.85 30.22 -3.37
C TYR A 407 -67.08 29.68 -4.61
N GLY A 408 -66.35 28.55 -4.48
CA GLY A 408 -65.57 27.97 -5.59
C GLY A 408 -64.52 26.89 -5.24
N HIS A 409 -63.77 26.46 -6.26
CA HIS A 409 -62.73 25.42 -6.20
C HIS A 409 -61.65 25.76 -5.15
N GLY A 410 -61.37 24.84 -4.20
CA GLY A 410 -60.36 25.02 -3.15
C GLY A 410 -60.88 25.45 -1.77
N MET A 411 -62.21 25.55 -1.58
CA MET A 411 -62.84 25.96 -0.31
C MET A 411 -62.50 25.06 0.90
N ASN A 412 -62.23 23.76 0.66
CA ASN A 412 -61.85 22.79 1.70
C ASN A 412 -60.38 22.33 1.57
N GLU A 413 -59.60 23.00 0.72
CA GLU A 413 -58.22 22.60 0.41
C GLU A 413 -57.26 23.20 1.45
N GLY A 414 -57.15 22.53 2.59
CA GLY A 414 -56.32 22.92 3.73
C GLY A 414 -54.91 22.32 3.71
N SER A 415 -54.40 21.87 2.56
CA SER A 415 -53.08 21.23 2.52
C SER A 415 -51.95 22.16 2.90
N ILE A 416 -51.01 21.61 3.67
CA ILE A 416 -49.67 22.14 3.85
C ILE A 416 -48.73 21.29 3.01
N ARG A 417 -47.98 21.94 2.13
CA ARG A 417 -47.00 21.29 1.26
C ARG A 417 -45.62 21.88 1.52
N PHE A 418 -44.59 21.09 1.29
CA PHE A 418 -43.26 21.60 1.11
C PHE A 418 -42.47 20.76 0.11
N HIS A 419 -41.36 21.32 -0.37
CA HIS A 419 -40.52 20.77 -1.42
C HIS A 419 -39.05 20.86 -1.00
N HIS A 420 -38.23 19.96 -1.53
CA HIS A 420 -36.78 19.98 -1.38
C HIS A 420 -36.16 20.38 -2.72
N GLY A 421 -36.00 21.68 -2.94
CA GLY A 421 -35.61 22.29 -4.21
C GLY A 421 -36.74 23.06 -4.90
N GLU A 422 -36.40 23.66 -6.04
CA GLU A 422 -37.32 24.49 -6.85
C GLU A 422 -38.18 23.68 -7.82
N ASP A 423 -37.92 22.38 -7.99
CA ASP A 423 -38.78 21.49 -8.76
C ASP A 423 -40.04 21.12 -7.95
N LEU A 424 -41.11 21.87 -8.21
CA LEU A 424 -42.37 21.75 -7.48
C LEU A 424 -43.18 20.50 -7.82
N ASN A 425 -42.71 19.65 -8.76
CA ASN A 425 -43.36 18.38 -9.08
C ASN A 425 -43.19 17.36 -7.94
N TYR A 426 -42.08 17.44 -7.19
CA TYR A 426 -41.79 16.55 -6.06
C TYR A 426 -42.21 17.22 -4.75
N MET A 427 -43.32 16.77 -4.17
CA MET A 427 -43.86 17.37 -2.95
C MET A 427 -43.89 16.42 -1.75
N PHE A 428 -43.91 17.02 -0.56
CA PHE A 428 -44.31 16.43 0.71
C PHE A 428 -45.53 17.19 1.22
N GLY A 429 -46.62 16.50 1.54
CA GLY A 429 -47.88 17.14 1.89
C GLY A 429 -48.70 16.41 2.94
N ILE A 430 -49.32 17.18 3.82
CA ILE A 430 -50.36 16.72 4.76
C ILE A 430 -51.69 17.39 4.43
N ASN A 431 -52.78 16.81 4.93
CA ASN A 431 -54.15 17.27 4.70
C ASN A 431 -54.47 17.43 3.20
N MET A 432 -54.00 16.47 2.40
CA MET A 432 -54.11 16.45 0.94
C MET A 432 -55.40 15.77 0.49
N ASP A 433 -55.76 15.95 -0.78
CA ASP A 433 -56.92 15.31 -1.43
C ASP A 433 -58.26 15.58 -0.73
N ASN A 434 -58.46 16.82 -0.29
CA ASN A 434 -59.72 17.24 0.32
C ASN A 434 -60.75 17.65 -0.74
N ASN A 435 -62.03 17.42 -0.42
CA ASN A 435 -63.15 17.63 -1.31
C ASN A 435 -64.15 18.62 -0.68
N PRO A 436 -64.87 19.43 -1.50
CA PRO A 436 -65.99 20.23 -1.02
C PRO A 436 -67.03 19.45 -0.18
N ASP A 437 -67.27 18.18 -0.50
CA ASP A 437 -68.00 17.26 0.37
C ASP A 437 -67.03 16.67 1.40
N GLU A 438 -67.17 17.09 2.66
CA GLU A 438 -66.31 16.62 3.78
C GLU A 438 -66.25 15.09 3.87
N ARG A 439 -67.33 14.38 3.50
CA ARG A 439 -67.35 12.90 3.50
C ARG A 439 -66.39 12.29 2.48
N LEU A 440 -66.09 13.00 1.40
CA LEU A 440 -65.18 12.58 0.34
C LEU A 440 -63.75 13.03 0.59
N SER A 441 -63.52 13.98 1.51
CA SER A 441 -62.19 14.46 1.88
C SER A 441 -61.32 13.34 2.41
N GLN A 442 -60.10 13.24 1.89
CA GLN A 442 -59.22 12.12 2.20
C GLN A 442 -58.24 12.46 3.31
N GLU A 443 -57.96 13.75 3.55
CA GLU A 443 -57.02 14.21 4.56
C GLU A 443 -55.72 13.40 4.50
N ALA A 444 -55.20 13.20 3.30
CA ALA A 444 -54.13 12.24 3.05
C ALA A 444 -52.77 12.82 3.43
N ILE A 445 -51.84 11.93 3.78
CA ILE A 445 -50.41 12.19 3.63
C ILE A 445 -50.04 11.79 2.20
N CYS A 446 -49.47 12.72 1.46
CA CYS A 446 -48.98 12.47 0.11
C CYS A 446 -47.53 12.93 0.00
N PHE A 447 -46.67 12.11 -0.60
CA PHE A 447 -45.31 12.52 -0.86
C PHE A 447 -44.71 11.83 -2.07
N HIS A 448 -43.74 12.48 -2.70
CA HIS A 448 -42.83 11.83 -3.63
C HIS A 448 -41.63 11.29 -2.87
N GLN A 449 -41.27 10.03 -3.13
CA GLN A 449 -40.11 9.41 -2.55
C GLN A 449 -38.87 10.26 -2.88
N PRO A 450 -38.04 10.63 -1.88
CA PRO A 450 -36.82 11.39 -2.13
C PRO A 450 -35.93 10.66 -3.14
N VAL A 451 -35.24 11.42 -4.01
CA VAL A 451 -34.37 10.91 -5.10
C VAL A 451 -35.10 10.22 -6.25
N PHE A 452 -36.10 9.37 -5.98
CA PHE A 452 -36.71 8.49 -7.00
C PHE A 452 -38.03 9.00 -7.57
N GLY A 453 -38.77 9.81 -6.81
CA GLY A 453 -39.99 10.43 -7.30
C GLY A 453 -41.24 9.54 -7.30
N ASP A 454 -41.19 8.32 -6.77
CA ASP A 454 -42.40 7.48 -6.65
C ASP A 454 -43.45 8.19 -5.78
N TYR A 455 -44.68 8.30 -6.27
CA TYR A 455 -45.76 8.96 -5.54
C TYR A 455 -46.42 8.00 -4.55
N HIS A 456 -46.37 8.36 -3.27
CA HIS A 456 -47.01 7.64 -2.18
C HIS A 456 -48.20 8.42 -1.64
N ARG A 457 -49.28 7.69 -1.35
CA ARG A 457 -50.55 8.25 -0.89
C ARG A 457 -51.13 7.41 0.24
N TYR A 458 -51.33 8.04 1.39
CA TYR A 458 -51.90 7.41 2.59
C TYR A 458 -53.14 8.18 3.08
N PRO A 459 -54.35 7.73 2.71
CA PRO A 459 -55.60 8.37 3.12
C PRO A 459 -55.80 8.38 4.63
N LYS A 460 -56.49 9.41 5.14
CA LYS A 460 -56.93 9.58 6.53
C LYS A 460 -55.82 9.70 7.57
N ARG A 461 -54.57 9.90 7.13
CA ARG A 461 -53.40 10.04 8.01
C ARG A 461 -52.85 11.46 8.09
N GLY A 462 -53.28 12.38 7.23
CA GLY A 462 -52.78 13.75 7.16
C GLY A 462 -53.70 14.79 7.80
N GLY A 463 -54.81 14.38 8.42
CA GLY A 463 -55.79 15.30 9.01
C GLY A 463 -55.20 16.21 10.07
N ILE A 464 -55.65 17.46 10.09
CA ILE A 464 -55.24 18.53 11.01
C ILE A 464 -56.44 19.01 11.82
N ARG A 465 -56.19 19.73 12.91
CA ARG A 465 -57.25 20.38 13.71
C ARG A 465 -57.59 21.75 13.07
N PRO A 466 -58.80 21.97 12.55
CA PRO A 466 -59.18 23.23 11.94
C PRO A 466 -59.18 24.38 12.95
N GLY A 467 -58.91 25.61 12.51
CA GLY A 467 -59.05 26.83 13.33
C GLY A 467 -58.03 27.00 14.45
N VAL A 468 -57.17 26.01 14.73
CA VAL A 468 -56.17 26.03 15.80
C VAL A 468 -54.75 25.78 15.25
N TYR A 469 -53.73 26.08 16.07
CA TYR A 469 -52.35 25.75 15.71
C TYR A 469 -52.11 24.25 15.77
N ASN A 470 -51.46 23.75 14.74
CA ASN A 470 -51.00 22.40 14.58
C ASN A 470 -49.47 22.41 14.55
N ARG A 471 -48.87 21.34 15.07
CA ARG A 471 -47.43 21.08 14.92
C ARG A 471 -47.23 19.99 13.89
N LEU A 472 -46.35 20.23 12.93
CA LEU A 472 -45.86 19.24 11.99
C LEU A 472 -44.37 19.06 12.22
N THR A 473 -43.94 17.81 12.34
CA THR A 473 -42.55 17.40 12.22
C THR A 473 -42.47 16.38 11.09
N TRP A 474 -41.73 16.72 10.04
CA TRP A 474 -41.45 15.83 8.93
C TRP A 474 -39.96 15.46 8.93
N ILE A 475 -39.66 14.18 9.06
CA ILE A 475 -38.30 13.65 9.09
C ILE A 475 -38.07 12.87 7.80
N VAL A 476 -37.16 13.36 6.96
CA VAL A 476 -36.63 12.65 5.79
C VAL A 476 -35.28 12.07 6.19
N GLY A 477 -35.30 10.98 6.95
CA GLY A 477 -34.13 10.38 7.59
C GLY A 477 -33.57 9.17 6.85
N LEU A 478 -32.31 8.82 7.12
CA LEU A 478 -31.71 7.58 6.57
C LEU A 478 -32.13 6.31 7.32
N LYS A 479 -32.79 6.45 8.47
CA LYS A 479 -33.33 5.33 9.25
C LYS A 479 -34.84 5.32 9.31
N HIS A 480 -35.45 6.50 9.33
CA HIS A 480 -36.91 6.65 9.39
C HIS A 480 -37.34 7.79 8.47
N PHE A 481 -38.38 7.55 7.67
CA PHE A 481 -39.15 8.58 7.00
C PHE A 481 -40.45 8.75 7.79
N ALA A 482 -40.56 9.82 8.58
CA ALA A 482 -41.63 9.96 9.55
C ALA A 482 -42.41 11.27 9.40
N VAL A 483 -43.73 11.19 9.58
CA VAL A 483 -44.65 12.32 9.61
C VAL A 483 -45.35 12.32 10.95
N ILE A 484 -45.09 13.35 11.75
CA ILE A 484 -45.65 13.52 13.09
C ILE A 484 -46.52 14.78 13.07
N ILE A 485 -47.78 14.64 13.45
CA ILE A 485 -48.74 15.75 13.50
C ILE A 485 -49.31 15.81 14.91
N ASN A 486 -49.18 16.97 15.57
CA ASN A 486 -49.67 17.19 16.94
C ASN A 486 -49.18 16.12 17.93
N ASP A 487 -47.89 15.79 17.84
CA ASP A 487 -47.17 14.79 18.65
C ASP A 487 -47.61 13.33 18.42
N GLU A 488 -48.46 13.07 17.41
CA GLU A 488 -48.87 11.72 17.00
C GLU A 488 -48.10 11.29 15.74
N ILE A 489 -47.53 10.08 15.76
CA ILE A 489 -46.89 9.48 14.58
C ILE A 489 -48.00 9.07 13.61
N ARG A 490 -48.11 9.79 12.49
CA ARG A 490 -49.14 9.53 11.47
C ARG A 490 -48.64 8.64 10.34
N TYR A 491 -47.32 8.60 10.15
CA TYR A 491 -46.66 7.70 9.22
C TYR A 491 -45.20 7.51 9.65
N CYS A 492 -44.69 6.29 9.55
CA CYS A 492 -43.27 5.99 9.69
C CYS A 492 -42.91 4.83 8.77
N GLY A 493 -42.10 5.10 7.75
CA GLY A 493 -41.57 4.05 6.88
C GLY A 493 -40.06 3.92 7.00
N VAL A 494 -39.59 2.70 6.74
CA VAL A 494 -38.18 2.29 6.72
C VAL A 494 -37.87 1.60 5.40
N ASP A 495 -36.59 1.35 5.14
CA ASP A 495 -36.12 0.64 3.95
C ASP A 495 -36.57 1.27 2.62
N PHE A 496 -36.75 2.60 2.62
CA PHE A 496 -36.91 3.31 1.36
C PHE A 496 -35.64 3.22 0.51
N PRO A 497 -35.76 3.12 -0.83
CA PRO A 497 -34.62 3.06 -1.73
C PRO A 497 -33.54 4.14 -1.47
N TYR A 498 -33.95 5.38 -1.16
CA TYR A 498 -33.00 6.47 -0.88
C TYR A 498 -32.20 6.30 0.42
N MET A 499 -32.68 5.50 1.38
CA MET A 499 -32.00 5.26 2.67
C MET A 499 -30.73 4.42 2.50
N SER A 500 -30.70 3.56 1.47
CA SER A 500 -29.53 2.72 1.13
C SER A 500 -28.63 3.36 0.08
N ALA A 501 -29.16 4.30 -0.72
CA ALA A 501 -28.47 5.00 -1.79
C ALA A 501 -27.24 5.80 -1.31
N ASP A 502 -26.28 6.00 -2.21
CA ASP A 502 -25.16 6.90 -1.98
C ASP A 502 -25.57 8.35 -2.28
N LEU A 503 -25.80 9.11 -1.21
CA LEU A 503 -26.20 10.52 -1.25
C LEU A 503 -25.00 11.50 -1.13
N SER A 504 -23.76 11.00 -1.15
CA SER A 504 -22.55 11.84 -0.98
C SER A 504 -22.47 13.00 -1.99
N CYS A 505 -22.89 12.75 -3.24
CA CYS A 505 -22.90 13.75 -4.31
C CYS A 505 -24.16 14.62 -4.35
N GLN A 506 -25.10 14.50 -3.40
CA GLN A 506 -26.31 15.31 -3.41
C GLN A 506 -25.98 16.78 -3.14
N LYS A 507 -26.50 17.68 -3.98
CA LYS A 507 -26.47 19.13 -3.75
C LYS A 507 -27.42 19.48 -2.60
N ALA A 508 -27.04 20.48 -1.80
CA ALA A 508 -27.98 21.06 -0.85
C ALA A 508 -29.03 21.85 -1.64
N LEU A 509 -30.30 21.72 -1.27
CA LEU A 509 -31.42 22.36 -1.94
C LEU A 509 -32.31 23.08 -0.91
N PRO A 510 -32.95 24.19 -1.29
CA PRO A 510 -33.77 24.97 -0.37
C PRO A 510 -35.04 24.22 0.01
N VAL A 511 -35.51 24.40 1.25
CA VAL A 511 -36.86 23.98 1.63
C VAL A 511 -37.87 25.05 1.18
N VAL A 512 -38.84 24.65 0.37
CA VAL A 512 -39.85 25.55 -0.21
C VAL A 512 -41.24 25.17 0.26
N ILE A 513 -41.99 26.09 0.83
CA ILE A 513 -43.30 25.88 1.47
C ILE A 513 -44.41 26.28 0.51
N GLY A 514 -45.38 25.38 0.35
CA GLY A 514 -46.48 25.51 -0.60
C GLY A 514 -47.85 25.19 -0.01
N SER A 515 -48.86 25.46 -0.80
CA SER A 515 -50.26 25.02 -0.59
C SER A 515 -50.96 25.07 -1.95
N ASN A 516 -52.18 24.55 -2.06
CA ASN A 516 -52.95 24.61 -3.30
C ASN A 516 -54.33 25.25 -3.09
N SER A 517 -54.38 26.42 -2.44
CA SER A 517 -55.65 26.94 -1.95
C SER A 517 -55.66 28.45 -1.69
N SER A 518 -56.87 29.01 -1.77
CA SER A 518 -57.20 30.39 -1.44
C SER A 518 -57.41 30.65 0.07
N ILE A 519 -57.42 29.59 0.89
CA ILE A 519 -57.50 29.68 2.35
C ILE A 519 -56.21 30.26 2.91
N LYS A 520 -56.31 31.19 3.86
CA LYS A 520 -55.16 31.74 4.58
C LYS A 520 -54.50 30.68 5.46
N LYS A 521 -53.17 30.60 5.37
CA LYS A 521 -52.32 29.85 6.29
C LYS A 521 -51.49 30.83 7.10
N TYR A 522 -51.36 30.54 8.39
CA TYR A 522 -50.55 31.30 9.31
C TYR A 522 -49.44 30.39 9.80
N PHE A 523 -48.18 30.73 9.53
CA PHE A 523 -47.03 30.04 10.09
C PHE A 523 -46.47 30.88 11.22
N ARG A 524 -46.37 30.30 12.41
CA ARG A 524 -45.76 30.96 13.57
C ARG A 524 -44.27 30.66 13.64
N SER A 525 -43.90 29.43 13.35
CA SER A 525 -42.53 28.98 13.35
C SER A 525 -42.30 27.96 12.25
N ILE A 526 -41.11 28.04 11.65
CA ILE A 526 -40.61 27.08 10.68
C ILE A 526 -39.16 26.87 11.08
N ARG A 527 -38.78 25.62 11.30
CA ARG A 527 -37.41 25.22 11.58
C ARG A 527 -36.98 24.17 10.60
N VAL A 528 -35.86 24.43 9.93
CA VAL A 528 -35.23 23.48 9.01
C VAL A 528 -33.96 22.97 9.68
N SER A 529 -33.79 21.65 9.69
CA SER A 529 -32.66 21.00 10.37
C SER A 529 -31.97 20.01 9.44
N GLN A 530 -30.65 20.11 9.34
CA GLN A 530 -29.82 19.07 8.75
C GLN A 530 -29.66 17.94 9.77
N LEU A 531 -29.91 16.70 9.36
CA LEU A 531 -29.70 15.54 10.22
C LEU A 531 -28.27 15.00 10.02
N ILE A 532 -27.71 14.38 11.07
CA ILE A 532 -26.35 13.82 11.02
C ILE A 532 -26.32 12.69 9.99
N GLN A 533 -25.47 12.85 8.98
CA GLN A 533 -25.06 11.78 8.09
C GLN A 533 -23.73 11.23 8.61
N GLN A 534 -23.75 10.04 9.21
CA GLN A 534 -22.49 9.35 9.49
C GLN A 534 -21.87 8.92 8.16
N PRO A 535 -20.62 9.31 7.86
CA PRO A 535 -19.92 8.77 6.70
C PRO A 535 -19.93 7.24 6.81
N LYS A 536 -20.28 6.54 5.74
CA LYS A 536 -20.01 5.09 5.67
C LYS A 536 -18.48 4.94 5.72
N ILE A 537 -17.91 4.77 6.92
CA ILE A 537 -16.47 4.58 7.10
C ILE A 537 -16.11 3.29 6.35
N LYS A 538 -15.45 3.46 5.21
CA LYS A 538 -15.09 2.34 4.31
C LYS A 538 -14.02 1.43 4.92
N ILE A 539 -13.24 1.94 5.88
CA ILE A 539 -12.15 1.23 6.54
C ILE A 539 -12.56 0.91 7.98
N LYS A 540 -12.92 -0.34 8.25
CA LYS A 540 -13.09 -0.81 9.64
C LYS A 540 -11.71 -1.06 10.25
N GLU A 541 -11.59 -0.85 11.55
CA GLU A 541 -10.40 -1.20 12.34
C GLU A 541 -9.96 -2.64 12.01
N GLY A 542 -8.70 -2.80 11.59
CA GLY A 542 -8.14 -4.08 11.16
C GLY A 542 -8.38 -4.48 9.69
N ALA A 543 -9.13 -3.73 8.88
CA ALA A 543 -9.47 -4.11 7.50
C ALA A 543 -8.29 -4.04 6.51
N LEU A 544 -7.26 -3.25 6.81
CA LEU A 544 -6.02 -3.11 6.02
C LEU A 544 -4.81 -3.76 6.71
N ILE A 545 -4.99 -4.42 7.85
CA ILE A 545 -3.90 -5.14 8.51
C ILE A 545 -3.69 -6.45 7.74
N MET A 546 -2.81 -6.39 6.73
CA MET A 546 -2.35 -7.57 5.99
C MET A 546 -1.45 -8.41 6.88
N ILE A 547 -1.90 -9.61 7.27
CA ILE A 547 -1.02 -10.69 7.73
C ILE A 547 -0.62 -11.51 6.49
N THR A 548 0.03 -10.87 5.52
CA THR A 548 0.66 -11.57 4.40
C THR A 548 2.13 -11.77 4.73
N LYS A 549 2.70 -12.92 4.34
CA LYS A 549 4.15 -13.06 4.24
C LYS A 549 4.66 -11.91 3.37
N GLN A 550 5.48 -11.04 3.94
CA GLN A 550 6.04 -9.93 3.20
C GLN A 550 6.89 -10.51 2.06
N SER A 551 6.63 -10.07 0.82
CA SER A 551 7.44 -10.49 -0.33
C SER A 551 8.85 -9.95 -0.27
N ASN A 552 9.03 -8.85 0.45
CA ASN A 552 10.29 -8.21 0.73
C ASN A 552 10.26 -7.60 2.13
N ASN A 553 11.40 -7.59 2.80
CA ASN A 553 11.57 -6.88 4.05
C ASN A 553 13.04 -6.49 4.23
N MET A 554 13.27 -5.44 4.99
CA MET A 554 14.60 -4.96 5.34
C MET A 554 14.55 -4.38 6.75
N ILE A 555 15.55 -4.71 7.57
CA ILE A 555 15.70 -4.15 8.91
C ILE A 555 15.80 -2.62 8.77
N PRO A 556 15.06 -1.85 9.58
CA PRO A 556 14.97 -0.39 9.41
C PRO A 556 16.29 0.34 9.70
N ASP A 557 17.06 -0.13 10.68
CA ASP A 557 18.26 0.55 11.18
C ASP A 557 19.55 -0.02 10.58
N ILE A 558 19.78 0.20 9.28
CA ILE A 558 21.02 -0.22 8.61
C ILE A 558 22.11 0.83 8.77
N HIS A 559 23.31 0.39 9.16
CA HIS A 559 24.51 1.21 9.23
C HIS A 559 25.77 0.40 8.93
N ARG A 560 26.90 1.09 8.77
CA ARG A 560 28.21 0.46 8.55
C ARG A 560 28.53 -0.52 9.68
N LEU A 561 29.10 -1.68 9.33
CA LEU A 561 29.48 -2.69 10.32
C LEU A 561 30.76 -2.29 11.05
N ILE A 562 31.70 -1.72 10.30
CA ILE A 562 32.96 -1.15 10.77
C ILE A 562 33.09 0.29 10.27
N THR A 563 34.05 1.02 10.84
CA THR A 563 34.48 2.35 10.40
C THR A 563 35.99 2.33 10.22
N SER A 564 36.46 2.03 9.01
CA SER A 564 37.90 1.93 8.70
C SER A 564 38.69 3.19 9.10
N GLU A 565 38.07 4.37 9.04
CA GLU A 565 38.70 5.63 9.45
C GLU A 565 39.02 5.70 10.96
N TYR A 566 38.40 4.85 11.77
CA TYR A 566 38.68 4.68 13.20
C TYR A 566 39.61 3.49 13.50
N GLY A 567 40.08 2.80 12.47
CA GLY A 567 40.93 1.61 12.61
C GLY A 567 40.15 0.34 13.01
N GLU A 568 38.86 0.26 12.69
CA GLU A 568 38.04 -0.93 12.91
C GLU A 568 38.23 -1.92 11.74
N ASN A 569 39.11 -2.91 11.89
CA ASN A 569 39.49 -3.83 10.80
C ASN A 569 38.91 -5.25 10.91
N TYR A 570 38.36 -5.62 12.07
CA TYR A 570 37.79 -6.95 12.34
C TYR A 570 36.28 -7.03 12.06
N TRP A 571 35.90 -7.58 10.92
CA TRP A 571 34.51 -7.47 10.42
C TRP A 571 33.51 -8.29 11.25
N PHE A 572 33.92 -9.43 11.80
CA PHE A 572 33.07 -10.24 12.67
C PHE A 572 32.62 -9.45 13.92
N ASP A 573 33.49 -8.64 14.50
CA ASP A 573 33.19 -7.86 15.70
C ASP A 573 32.12 -6.80 15.41
N GLY A 574 32.18 -6.18 14.23
CA GLY A 574 31.14 -5.30 13.71
C GLY A 574 29.80 -6.01 13.48
N CYS A 575 29.83 -7.22 12.91
CA CYS A 575 28.63 -8.07 12.77
C CYS A 575 28.03 -8.44 14.13
N ALA A 576 28.87 -8.82 15.09
CA ALA A 576 28.45 -9.25 16.42
C ALA A 576 27.83 -8.08 17.22
N ARG A 577 28.44 -6.89 17.14
CA ARG A 577 27.85 -5.64 17.64
C ARG A 577 26.45 -5.44 17.06
N TYR A 578 26.28 -5.52 15.73
CA TYR A 578 25.00 -5.26 15.10
C TYR A 578 23.89 -6.26 15.51
N VAL A 579 24.26 -7.52 15.71
CA VAL A 579 23.35 -8.50 16.32
C VAL A 579 22.95 -8.10 17.74
N MET A 580 23.91 -7.65 18.58
CA MET A 580 23.63 -7.24 19.97
C MET A 580 22.82 -5.94 20.07
N GLU A 581 22.99 -5.02 19.12
CA GLU A 581 22.14 -3.85 18.89
C GLU A 581 20.70 -4.28 18.63
N SER A 582 20.51 -5.22 17.70
CA SER A 582 19.20 -5.70 17.28
C SER A 582 18.42 -6.45 18.37
N VAL A 583 19.12 -7.07 19.33
CA VAL A 583 18.48 -7.72 20.50
C VAL A 583 18.42 -6.82 21.73
N GLY A 584 18.82 -5.55 21.61
CA GLY A 584 18.66 -4.52 22.65
C GLY A 584 19.68 -4.58 23.80
N GLU A 585 20.84 -5.22 23.61
CA GLU A 585 21.90 -5.27 24.63
C GLU A 585 22.92 -4.14 24.48
N TYR A 586 23.09 -3.61 23.27
CA TYR A 586 23.98 -2.46 23.03
C TYR A 586 23.25 -1.15 23.33
N THR A 587 23.90 -0.28 24.11
CA THR A 587 23.40 1.07 24.44
C THR A 587 24.37 2.19 24.04
N GLY A 588 25.51 1.82 23.46
CA GLY A 588 26.62 2.71 23.10
C GLY A 588 27.97 2.02 23.35
N GLU A 589 29.02 2.45 22.63
CA GLU A 589 30.39 1.99 22.89
C GLU A 589 30.79 2.24 24.36
N PRO A 590 31.53 1.34 25.01
CA PRO A 590 32.17 0.14 24.44
C PRO A 590 31.44 -1.19 24.72
N ASP A 591 30.44 -1.21 25.59
CA ASP A 591 29.85 -2.46 26.12
C ASP A 591 28.96 -3.14 25.07
N PHE A 592 29.27 -4.40 24.72
CA PHE A 592 28.70 -5.12 23.56
C PHE A 592 28.90 -4.39 22.21
N GLY A 593 29.79 -3.40 22.18
CA GLY A 593 30.21 -2.67 20.99
C GLY A 593 31.33 -3.40 20.24
N TYR A 594 31.86 -2.73 19.22
CA TYR A 594 32.97 -3.22 18.41
C TYR A 594 34.19 -3.50 19.30
N CYS A 595 34.57 -2.54 20.15
CA CYS A 595 35.73 -2.66 21.03
C CYS A 595 35.61 -3.82 22.02
N PHE A 596 34.39 -4.12 22.50
CA PHE A 596 34.15 -5.27 23.38
C PHE A 596 34.38 -6.58 22.64
N PHE A 597 33.80 -6.75 21.46
CA PHE A 597 33.94 -7.99 20.69
C PHE A 597 35.38 -8.20 20.24
N ALA A 598 36.06 -7.16 19.75
CA ALA A 598 37.47 -7.25 19.36
C ALA A 598 38.40 -7.67 20.51
N GLY A 599 38.08 -7.28 21.75
CA GLY A 599 38.78 -7.79 22.94
C GLY A 599 38.36 -9.22 23.32
N LEU A 600 37.07 -9.54 23.22
CA LEU A 600 36.52 -10.85 23.58
C LEU A 600 36.99 -11.99 22.65
N THR A 601 37.08 -11.70 21.35
CA THR A 601 37.65 -12.60 20.34
C THR A 601 39.17 -12.67 20.43
N GLY A 602 39.78 -11.60 20.95
CA GLY A 602 41.22 -11.44 21.04
C GLY A 602 41.84 -10.78 19.81
N ASP A 603 41.02 -10.35 18.85
CA ASP A 603 41.46 -9.76 17.59
C ASP A 603 42.30 -8.51 17.81
N VAL A 604 41.85 -7.60 18.69
CA VAL A 604 42.60 -6.36 19.02
C VAL A 604 43.78 -6.60 19.97
N LEU A 605 43.91 -7.83 20.50
CA LEU A 605 44.90 -8.18 21.53
C LEU A 605 46.08 -8.95 20.96
N ALA A 606 45.86 -9.84 20.00
CA ALA A 606 46.88 -10.75 19.50
C ALA A 606 47.28 -10.44 18.06
N GLN A 607 48.59 -10.25 17.86
CA GLN A 607 49.18 -10.39 16.53
C GLN A 607 49.00 -11.83 16.06
N VAL A 608 48.65 -12.02 14.80
CA VAL A 608 48.54 -13.34 14.17
C VAL A 608 49.55 -13.51 13.06
N TYR A 609 50.00 -14.75 12.84
CA TYR A 609 50.81 -15.12 11.68
C TYR A 609 50.50 -16.57 11.25
N SER A 610 50.16 -16.74 9.98
CA SER A 610 49.94 -18.05 9.35
C SER A 610 51.21 -18.53 8.63
N TYR A 611 51.62 -19.77 8.85
CA TYR A 611 52.85 -20.32 8.25
C TYR A 611 52.68 -20.66 6.76
N GLY A 612 51.53 -21.24 6.41
CA GLY A 612 51.20 -21.72 5.07
C GLY A 612 50.24 -20.78 4.34
N VAL A 613 48.97 -21.20 4.24
CA VAL A 613 47.90 -20.42 3.59
C VAL A 613 47.44 -19.30 4.52
N TYR A 614 47.12 -18.15 3.95
CA TYR A 614 46.54 -17.02 4.67
C TYR A 614 45.19 -17.38 5.30
N MET A 615 45.06 -17.18 6.62
CA MET A 615 43.87 -17.55 7.40
C MET A 615 43.05 -16.35 7.91
N GLY A 616 43.30 -15.15 7.36
CA GLY A 616 42.66 -13.91 7.78
C GLY A 616 43.49 -13.06 8.74
N GLU A 617 42.94 -11.92 9.14
CA GLU A 617 43.67 -10.85 9.84
C GLU A 617 43.53 -10.88 11.36
N GLY A 618 42.72 -11.77 11.91
CA GLY A 618 42.38 -11.80 13.33
C GLY A 618 42.59 -13.16 13.97
N ALA A 619 42.64 -13.16 15.30
CA ALA A 619 42.58 -14.39 16.08
C ALA A 619 41.27 -15.15 15.82
N SER A 620 40.15 -14.44 15.66
CA SER A 620 38.83 -15.00 15.37
C SER A 620 38.80 -15.73 14.03
N THR A 621 39.42 -15.19 12.99
CA THR A 621 39.45 -15.82 11.67
C THR A 621 40.30 -17.10 11.69
N CYS A 622 41.48 -17.05 12.30
CA CYS A 622 42.33 -18.23 12.47
C CYS A 622 41.67 -19.33 13.32
N SER A 623 41.03 -18.96 14.44
CA SER A 623 40.31 -19.91 15.30
C SER A 623 39.09 -20.48 14.59
N ALA A 624 38.31 -19.67 13.88
CA ALA A 624 37.13 -20.12 13.15
C ALA A 624 37.48 -21.13 12.06
N VAL A 625 38.56 -20.91 11.29
CA VAL A 625 39.00 -21.85 10.24
C VAL A 625 39.25 -23.26 10.81
N ARG A 626 39.82 -23.35 12.01
CA ARG A 626 40.17 -24.62 12.65
C ARG A 626 39.01 -25.26 13.43
N GLU A 627 38.23 -24.44 14.14
CA GLU A 627 37.20 -24.91 15.08
C GLU A 627 35.78 -24.91 14.48
N GLY A 628 35.60 -24.31 13.31
CA GLY A 628 34.33 -24.15 12.62
C GLY A 628 33.34 -23.28 13.40
N GLY A 629 32.06 -23.48 13.11
CA GLY A 629 30.94 -22.73 13.70
C GLY A 629 30.88 -22.68 15.23
N SER A 630 31.40 -23.73 15.89
CA SER A 630 31.39 -23.84 17.35
C SER A 630 32.16 -22.72 18.05
N TYR A 631 33.12 -22.09 17.36
CA TYR A 631 33.84 -20.93 17.87
C TYR A 631 32.88 -19.75 18.10
N PHE A 632 32.06 -19.40 17.11
CA PHE A 632 31.13 -18.28 17.19
C PHE A 632 30.04 -18.52 18.25
N GLU A 633 29.52 -19.74 18.34
CA GLU A 633 28.54 -20.12 19.36
C GLU A 633 29.06 -19.84 20.77
N ARG A 634 30.34 -20.14 21.05
CA ARG A 634 30.95 -19.86 22.35
C ARG A 634 31.14 -18.37 22.63
N ILE A 635 31.37 -17.55 21.61
CA ILE A 635 31.47 -16.09 21.78
C ILE A 635 30.14 -15.53 22.31
N PHE A 636 29.02 -15.88 21.67
CA PHE A 636 27.69 -15.45 22.13
C PHE A 636 27.27 -16.13 23.44
N GLU A 637 27.72 -17.37 23.70
CA GLU A 637 27.52 -18.02 25.00
C GLU A 637 28.19 -17.24 26.14
N LYS A 638 29.40 -16.72 25.94
CA LYS A 638 30.07 -15.83 26.91
C LYS A 638 29.24 -14.58 27.18
N CYS A 639 28.56 -14.04 26.17
CA CYS A 639 27.61 -12.93 26.29
C CYS A 639 26.28 -13.33 26.95
N GLY A 640 26.05 -14.62 27.23
CA GLY A 640 24.86 -15.14 27.89
C GLY A 640 23.73 -15.55 26.94
N TYR A 641 24.01 -15.66 25.63
CA TYR A 641 23.05 -16.05 24.60
C TYR A 641 23.31 -17.46 24.09
N ALA A 642 22.24 -18.16 23.70
CA ALA A 642 22.42 -19.30 22.80
C ALA A 642 22.77 -18.80 21.40
N GLY A 643 23.40 -19.65 20.60
CA GLY A 643 23.67 -19.39 19.20
C GLY A 643 23.69 -20.70 18.45
N THR A 644 23.30 -20.66 17.18
CA THR A 644 23.38 -21.81 16.28
C THR A 644 24.10 -21.41 15.02
N PHE A 645 25.22 -22.06 14.76
CA PHE A 645 25.92 -21.95 13.48
C PHE A 645 25.48 -23.07 12.54
N VAL A 646 25.10 -22.71 11.32
CA VAL A 646 24.66 -23.62 10.26
C VAL A 646 25.68 -23.58 9.15
N ALA A 647 26.42 -24.68 8.98
CA ALA A 647 27.46 -24.77 7.96
C ALA A 647 26.88 -24.79 6.54
N ALA A 648 27.66 -24.37 5.55
CA ALA A 648 27.25 -24.30 4.14
C ALA A 648 26.64 -25.62 3.62
N GLN A 649 27.20 -26.77 4.01
CA GLN A 649 26.66 -28.09 3.64
C GLN A 649 25.25 -28.33 4.19
N GLN A 650 24.96 -27.86 5.41
CA GLN A 650 23.62 -27.97 6.02
C GLN A 650 22.64 -26.99 5.39
N LEU A 651 23.10 -25.78 5.04
CA LEU A 651 22.32 -24.81 4.28
C LEU A 651 21.91 -25.38 2.92
N ALA A 652 22.84 -26.01 2.20
CA ALA A 652 22.56 -26.66 0.91
C ALA A 652 21.59 -27.83 1.05
N ALA A 653 21.73 -28.66 2.11
CA ALA A 653 20.86 -29.80 2.34
C ALA A 653 19.42 -29.43 2.70
N ASN A 654 19.17 -28.26 3.28
CA ASN A 654 17.83 -27.82 3.73
C ASN A 654 17.58 -26.34 3.38
N LYS A 655 17.81 -25.97 2.12
CA LYS A 655 17.78 -24.60 1.61
C LYS A 655 16.51 -23.84 2.00
N GLU A 656 15.32 -24.37 1.68
CA GLU A 656 14.05 -23.67 1.93
C GLU A 656 13.81 -23.41 3.42
N MET A 657 14.17 -24.36 4.28
CA MET A 657 14.00 -24.24 5.73
C MET A 657 14.84 -23.10 6.30
N TYR A 658 16.11 -23.01 5.90
CA TYR A 658 17.01 -21.97 6.41
C TYR A 658 16.73 -20.60 5.82
N ILE A 659 16.30 -20.51 4.56
CA ILE A 659 15.79 -19.24 3.99
C ILE A 659 14.57 -18.75 4.78
N GLN A 660 13.62 -19.64 5.08
CA GLN A 660 12.43 -19.28 5.86
C GLN A 660 12.79 -18.89 7.31
N THR A 661 13.84 -19.51 7.86
CA THR A 661 14.38 -19.15 9.18
C THR A 661 15.00 -17.76 9.14
N LEU A 662 15.85 -17.46 8.14
CA LEU A 662 16.43 -16.12 7.93
C LEU A 662 15.35 -15.05 7.81
N ILE A 663 14.33 -15.28 6.97
CA ILE A 663 13.17 -14.38 6.85
C ILE A 663 12.55 -14.09 8.21
N THR A 664 12.37 -15.12 9.05
CA THR A 664 11.79 -14.95 10.39
C THR A 664 12.65 -14.09 11.33
N TYR A 665 13.98 -14.12 11.16
CA TYR A 665 14.90 -13.27 11.92
C TYR A 665 14.83 -11.82 11.43
N ILE A 666 14.88 -11.60 10.12
CA ILE A 666 14.73 -10.28 9.51
C ILE A 666 13.40 -9.63 9.88
N ASP A 667 12.30 -10.39 9.84
CA ASP A 667 10.95 -9.92 10.23
C ASP A 667 10.86 -9.50 11.70
N LYS A 668 11.77 -10.00 12.55
CA LYS A 668 11.91 -9.59 13.95
C LYS A 668 12.92 -8.47 14.15
N GLY A 669 13.52 -7.95 13.08
CA GLY A 669 14.54 -6.92 13.13
C GLY A 669 15.93 -7.43 13.49
N VAL A 670 16.21 -8.74 13.36
CA VAL A 670 17.50 -9.36 13.77
C VAL A 670 18.29 -9.81 12.55
N PRO A 671 19.53 -9.29 12.33
CA PRO A 671 20.36 -9.69 11.21
C PRO A 671 20.94 -11.10 11.41
N VAL A 672 21.28 -11.76 10.30
CA VAL A 672 21.91 -13.08 10.30
C VAL A 672 23.36 -12.94 9.84
N ILE A 673 24.32 -13.32 10.69
CA ILE A 673 25.74 -13.22 10.34
C ILE A 673 26.08 -14.32 9.33
N THR A 674 26.89 -13.98 8.32
CA THR A 674 27.45 -14.92 7.36
C THR A 674 28.98 -14.85 7.37
N PHE A 675 29.60 -16.02 7.22
CA PHE A 675 31.04 -16.18 7.24
C PHE A 675 31.55 -16.83 5.95
N THR A 676 32.67 -16.32 5.43
CA THR A 676 33.38 -16.85 4.27
C THR A 676 34.81 -17.24 4.63
N TYR A 677 35.37 -18.23 3.93
CA TYR A 677 36.75 -18.68 4.13
C TYR A 677 37.76 -17.70 3.50
N GLY A 678 38.88 -17.44 4.18
CA GLY A 678 40.00 -16.64 3.65
C GLY A 678 39.98 -15.15 3.99
N GLY A 679 39.12 -14.71 4.92
CA GLY A 679 38.95 -13.30 5.28
C GLY A 679 37.70 -12.68 4.64
N PRO A 680 37.59 -11.34 4.63
CA PRO A 680 36.54 -10.60 3.94
C PRO A 680 36.18 -11.14 2.54
N PRO A 681 34.88 -11.14 2.14
CA PRO A 681 33.80 -10.42 2.80
C PRO A 681 32.96 -11.26 3.80
N MET A 682 33.09 -10.92 5.08
CA MET A 682 32.16 -11.31 6.14
C MET A 682 31.07 -10.25 6.30
N GLY A 683 29.90 -10.61 6.78
CA GLY A 683 28.85 -9.59 6.94
C GLY A 683 27.59 -10.14 7.54
N VAL A 684 26.49 -9.44 7.29
CA VAL A 684 25.16 -9.82 7.73
C VAL A 684 24.16 -9.76 6.58
N TYR A 685 23.17 -10.64 6.62
CA TYR A 685 21.93 -10.44 5.87
C TYR A 685 21.02 -9.54 6.70
N VAL A 686 20.54 -8.47 6.08
CA VAL A 686 19.69 -7.43 6.71
C VAL A 686 18.31 -7.34 6.07
N GLY A 687 18.04 -8.15 5.05
CA GLY A 687 16.78 -8.13 4.34
C GLY A 687 16.68 -9.19 3.25
N TYR A 688 15.53 -9.22 2.62
CA TYR A 688 15.23 -10.12 1.52
C TYR A 688 14.23 -9.50 0.55
N GLU A 689 14.27 -9.95 -0.70
CA GLU A 689 13.29 -9.64 -1.74
C GLU A 689 12.80 -10.95 -2.39
N GLU A 690 11.66 -10.88 -3.08
CA GLU A 690 11.04 -12.03 -3.78
C GLU A 690 10.88 -13.30 -2.92
N TYR A 691 10.41 -13.16 -1.68
CA TYR A 691 10.23 -14.27 -0.73
C TYR A 691 11.54 -15.02 -0.41
N GLY A 692 12.68 -14.33 -0.43
CA GLY A 692 13.98 -14.89 -0.07
C GLY A 692 14.79 -15.44 -1.24
N LYS A 693 14.36 -15.17 -2.49
CA LYS A 693 15.19 -15.46 -3.68
C LYS A 693 16.36 -14.50 -3.81
N ILE A 694 16.22 -13.27 -3.31
CA ILE A 694 17.29 -12.29 -3.24
C ILE A 694 17.50 -11.95 -1.77
N LEU A 695 18.75 -12.03 -1.30
CA LEU A 695 19.12 -11.62 0.05
C LEU A 695 19.89 -10.31 -0.01
N LEU A 696 19.64 -9.44 0.96
CA LEU A 696 20.29 -8.13 1.11
C LEU A 696 21.50 -8.29 2.05
N PHE A 697 22.70 -8.29 1.49
CA PHE A 697 23.96 -8.53 2.18
C PHE A 697 24.70 -7.23 2.48
N LEU A 698 25.01 -6.98 3.75
CA LEU A 698 25.76 -5.81 4.21
C LEU A 698 27.13 -6.24 4.72
N THR A 699 28.17 -5.48 4.37
CA THR A 699 29.56 -5.84 4.68
C THR A 699 30.45 -4.60 4.77
N GLY A 700 31.48 -4.65 5.62
CA GLY A 700 32.47 -3.58 5.80
C GLY A 700 31.87 -2.19 6.07
N ASP A 701 32.45 -1.17 5.42
CA ASP A 701 32.04 0.24 5.51
C ASP A 701 30.85 0.61 4.61
N ARG A 702 30.19 -0.38 3.98
CA ARG A 702 29.06 -0.08 3.08
C ARG A 702 27.88 0.47 3.88
N THR A 703 27.22 1.48 3.34
CA THR A 703 26.00 2.06 3.90
C THR A 703 24.72 1.48 3.30
N GLU A 704 24.83 0.74 2.19
CA GLU A 704 23.72 0.08 1.52
C GLU A 704 24.04 -1.40 1.28
N PRO A 705 23.05 -2.30 1.41
CA PRO A 705 23.26 -3.72 1.19
C PRO A 705 23.30 -4.05 -0.31
N GLU A 706 24.09 -5.07 -0.64
CA GLU A 706 24.13 -5.69 -1.97
C GLU A 706 22.99 -6.70 -2.13
N ARG A 707 22.38 -6.72 -3.31
CA ARG A 707 21.35 -7.69 -3.69
C ARG A 707 22.01 -8.93 -4.29
N ILE A 708 21.94 -10.05 -3.57
CA ILE A 708 22.58 -11.29 -4.01
C ILE A 708 21.51 -12.39 -4.18
N PRO A 709 21.38 -12.98 -5.38
CA PRO A 709 20.52 -14.15 -5.59
C PRO A 709 20.95 -15.32 -4.70
N VAL A 710 19.98 -15.98 -4.06
CA VAL A 710 20.26 -17.02 -3.06
C VAL A 710 20.96 -18.25 -3.66
N GLU A 711 20.78 -18.51 -4.95
CA GLU A 711 21.49 -19.55 -5.71
C GLU A 711 23.01 -19.30 -5.78
N ARG A 712 23.46 -18.05 -5.66
CA ARG A 712 24.89 -17.71 -5.60
C ARG A 712 25.47 -17.83 -4.20
N ILE A 713 24.62 -17.90 -3.18
CA ILE A 713 25.00 -17.94 -1.76
C ILE A 713 25.05 -19.39 -1.28
N ILE A 714 24.00 -20.15 -1.60
CA ILE A 714 23.85 -21.56 -1.24
C ILE A 714 24.01 -22.37 -2.53
N ASP A 715 25.25 -22.73 -2.84
CA ASP A 715 25.56 -23.64 -3.94
C ASP A 715 25.56 -25.09 -3.45
N SER A 716 24.78 -25.94 -4.11
CA SER A 716 24.69 -27.38 -3.80
C SER A 716 25.89 -28.19 -4.30
N ASN A 717 26.75 -27.61 -5.15
CA ASN A 717 27.87 -28.29 -5.81
C ASN A 717 29.25 -27.85 -5.31
N GLU A 718 29.33 -26.93 -4.35
CA GLU A 718 30.60 -26.39 -3.88
C GLU A 718 31.20 -27.28 -2.78
N GLU A 719 32.29 -27.99 -3.11
CA GLU A 719 33.14 -28.64 -2.10
C GLU A 719 33.93 -27.56 -1.35
N CYS A 720 33.32 -26.94 -0.33
CA CYS A 720 34.03 -25.97 0.50
C CYS A 720 34.97 -26.69 1.49
N PRO A 721 36.29 -26.45 1.47
CA PRO A 721 37.25 -27.14 2.34
C PRO A 721 37.20 -26.68 3.81
N SER A 722 36.44 -25.62 4.14
CA SER A 722 36.38 -25.07 5.50
C SER A 722 35.00 -25.23 6.14
N THR A 723 34.99 -25.75 7.37
CA THR A 723 33.79 -25.87 8.23
C THR A 723 33.30 -24.53 8.79
N ALA A 724 34.02 -23.44 8.52
CA ALA A 724 33.69 -22.10 9.00
C ALA A 724 32.73 -21.33 8.08
N LYS A 725 32.53 -21.75 6.82
CA LYS A 725 31.57 -21.11 5.90
C LYS A 725 30.13 -21.47 6.30
N GLY A 726 29.29 -20.47 6.52
CA GLY A 726 27.92 -20.71 6.98
C GLY A 726 27.24 -19.48 7.57
N TRP A 727 26.06 -19.71 8.16
CA TRP A 727 25.22 -18.68 8.76
C TRP A 727 25.11 -18.87 10.26
N PHE A 728 25.13 -17.78 11.02
CA PHE A 728 24.94 -17.79 12.46
C PHE A 728 23.64 -17.11 12.85
N PHE A 729 22.85 -17.80 13.66
CA PHE A 729 21.57 -17.35 14.20
C PHE A 729 21.68 -17.18 15.72
N ILE A 730 21.42 -15.96 16.22
CA ILE A 730 21.38 -15.71 17.66
C ILE A 730 20.13 -16.33 18.29
N GLY A 731 20.33 -17.10 19.36
CA GLY A 731 19.25 -17.73 20.11
C GLY A 731 18.73 -16.88 21.27
N GLU A 732 17.95 -17.52 22.13
CA GLU A 732 17.42 -16.87 23.34
C GLU A 732 18.53 -16.51 24.34
N LYS A 733 18.31 -15.41 25.08
CA LYS A 733 19.13 -15.07 26.24
C LYS A 733 18.98 -16.13 27.33
N LYS A 734 20.08 -16.80 27.68
CA LYS A 734 20.12 -17.86 28.70
C LYS A 734 20.44 -17.33 30.09
N ARG A 735 21.27 -16.29 30.19
CA ARG A 735 21.66 -15.69 31.47
C ARG A 735 22.04 -14.22 31.33
N LYS A 736 21.90 -13.47 32.41
CA LYS A 736 22.51 -12.14 32.53
C LYS A 736 23.98 -12.32 32.90
N VAL A 737 24.85 -11.57 32.23
CA VAL A 737 26.30 -11.61 32.44
C VAL A 737 26.78 -10.33 33.13
N SER A 738 27.90 -10.43 33.86
CA SER A 738 28.55 -9.29 34.50
C SER A 738 29.66 -8.79 33.57
N LEU A 739 29.49 -7.60 32.99
CA LEU A 739 30.51 -6.98 32.13
C LEU A 739 31.86 -6.87 32.85
N ARG A 740 31.84 -6.47 34.13
CA ARG A 740 33.04 -6.43 34.97
C ARG A 740 33.79 -7.76 34.96
N GLN A 741 33.07 -8.88 35.14
CA GLN A 741 33.67 -10.21 35.17
C GLN A 741 34.13 -10.64 33.78
N LEU A 742 33.35 -10.37 32.73
CA LEU A 742 33.74 -10.71 31.35
C LEU A 742 35.04 -10.01 30.93
N TYR A 743 35.12 -8.69 31.12
CA TYR A 743 36.34 -7.93 30.84
C TYR A 743 37.54 -8.43 31.65
N ARG A 744 37.31 -8.80 32.91
CA ARG A 744 38.34 -9.40 33.77
C ARG A 744 38.78 -10.75 33.22
N ASP A 745 37.85 -11.64 32.90
CA ASP A 745 38.13 -12.97 32.36
C ASP A 745 38.93 -12.90 31.06
N ILE A 746 38.65 -11.93 30.18
CA ILE A 746 39.43 -11.69 28.95
C ILE A 746 40.90 -11.43 29.30
N ILE A 747 41.20 -10.55 30.26
CA ILE A 747 42.58 -10.29 30.69
C ILE A 747 43.22 -11.54 31.30
N PHE A 748 42.48 -12.31 32.10
CA PHE A 748 43.01 -13.54 32.70
C PHE A 748 43.30 -14.63 31.66
N ASP A 749 42.58 -14.66 30.55
CA ASP A 749 42.80 -15.61 29.46
C ASP A 749 43.83 -15.09 28.42
N MET A 750 44.18 -13.80 28.46
CA MET A 750 45.11 -13.15 27.53
C MET A 750 46.50 -13.81 27.44
N PRO A 751 47.16 -14.26 28.53
CA PRO A 751 48.44 -14.98 28.42
C PRO A 751 48.33 -16.26 27.58
N LYS A 752 47.20 -16.97 27.68
CA LYS A 752 46.95 -18.18 26.90
C LYS A 752 46.72 -17.84 25.42
N LEU A 753 46.01 -16.75 25.15
CA LEU A 753 45.79 -16.26 23.79
C LEU A 753 47.13 -15.87 23.12
N LEU A 754 47.95 -15.10 23.82
CA LEU A 754 49.23 -14.59 23.30
C LEU A 754 50.31 -15.66 23.12
N THR A 755 50.09 -16.89 23.59
CA THR A 755 51.04 -18.01 23.49
C THR A 755 50.54 -19.16 22.60
N VAL A 756 49.45 -18.95 21.86
CA VAL A 756 48.95 -19.95 20.90
C VAL A 756 49.98 -20.19 19.80
N LYS A 757 50.38 -21.45 19.63
CA LYS A 757 51.24 -21.91 18.54
C LYS A 757 50.84 -23.32 18.12
N ASN A 758 50.63 -23.52 16.83
CA ASN A 758 50.37 -24.84 16.23
C ASN A 758 51.04 -24.92 14.85
N GLU A 759 50.78 -26.00 14.10
CA GLU A 759 51.41 -26.25 12.79
C GLU A 759 50.94 -25.28 11.69
N GLU A 760 49.78 -24.62 11.87
CA GLU A 760 49.14 -23.76 10.88
C GLU A 760 49.40 -22.26 11.15
N TYR A 761 49.35 -21.85 12.42
CA TYR A 761 49.50 -20.46 12.83
C TYR A 761 50.05 -20.30 14.26
N CYS A 762 50.48 -19.08 14.58
CA CYS A 762 50.87 -18.65 15.92
C CYS A 762 50.41 -17.23 16.22
N PHE A 763 50.27 -16.92 17.51
CA PHE A 763 49.80 -15.62 18.01
C PHE A 763 50.84 -14.93 18.91
N GLY A 764 50.62 -13.64 19.17
CA GLY A 764 51.37 -12.85 20.14
C GLY A 764 52.83 -12.60 19.72
N PRO A 765 53.80 -12.62 20.65
CA PRO A 765 55.20 -12.33 20.32
C PRO A 765 55.78 -13.28 19.26
N GLU A 766 55.36 -14.55 19.29
CA GLU A 766 55.84 -15.54 18.33
C GLU A 766 55.38 -15.24 16.90
N ALA A 767 54.19 -14.66 16.73
CA ALA A 767 53.70 -14.23 15.42
C ALA A 767 54.63 -13.17 14.80
N PHE A 768 55.05 -12.18 15.58
CA PHE A 768 56.03 -11.18 15.13
C PHE A 768 57.37 -11.82 14.76
N ARG A 769 57.87 -12.78 15.57
CA ARG A 769 59.14 -13.46 15.26
C ARG A 769 59.05 -14.30 13.99
N ALA A 770 58.02 -15.13 13.86
CA ALA A 770 57.83 -15.99 12.70
C ALA A 770 57.67 -15.16 11.40
N TRP A 771 56.98 -14.03 11.49
CA TRP A 771 56.88 -13.06 10.38
C TRP A 771 58.23 -12.44 10.03
N ALA A 772 58.96 -11.92 11.02
CA ALA A 772 60.27 -11.30 10.81
C ALA A 772 61.29 -12.28 10.24
N GLU A 773 61.37 -13.50 10.79
CA GLU A 773 62.27 -14.56 10.35
C GLU A 773 61.93 -15.03 8.94
N GLY A 774 60.64 -15.11 8.59
CA GLY A 774 60.21 -15.43 7.23
C GLY A 774 60.77 -14.44 6.21
N ILE A 775 60.65 -13.14 6.49
CA ILE A 775 61.16 -12.08 5.60
C ILE A 775 62.69 -12.12 5.56
N GLU A 776 63.36 -12.17 6.71
CA GLU A 776 64.82 -12.13 6.82
C GLU A 776 65.48 -13.31 6.08
N ASN A 777 64.89 -14.50 6.19
CA ASN A 777 65.37 -15.73 5.56
C ASN A 777 64.96 -15.86 4.08
N GLY A 778 64.34 -14.83 3.49
CA GLY A 778 64.06 -14.79 2.06
C GLY A 778 62.83 -15.57 1.61
N LYS A 779 61.77 -15.66 2.43
CA LYS A 779 60.47 -16.31 2.06
C LYS A 779 59.92 -15.81 0.71
N LEU A 780 60.25 -14.57 0.33
CA LEU A 780 59.74 -13.90 -0.87
C LEU A 780 60.78 -13.82 -2.01
N ASP A 781 61.96 -14.42 -1.87
CA ASP A 781 63.07 -14.28 -2.82
C ASP A 781 62.76 -14.87 -4.20
N SER A 782 61.98 -15.94 -4.23
CA SER A 782 61.52 -16.59 -5.46
C SER A 782 60.16 -16.10 -5.96
N MET A 783 59.49 -15.21 -5.22
CA MET A 783 58.16 -14.71 -5.57
C MET A 783 58.24 -13.73 -6.74
N LYS A 784 57.32 -13.86 -7.67
CA LYS A 784 57.21 -12.95 -8.82
C LYS A 784 56.27 -11.77 -8.52
N PRO A 785 56.42 -10.61 -9.19
CA PRO A 785 55.53 -9.48 -9.02
C PRO A 785 54.04 -9.83 -9.21
N GLU A 786 53.72 -10.75 -10.12
CA GLU A 786 52.34 -11.18 -10.39
C GLU A 786 51.76 -12.04 -9.26
N GLU A 787 52.60 -12.69 -8.45
CA GLU A 787 52.19 -13.51 -7.30
C GLU A 787 52.09 -12.68 -6.01
N PHE A 788 52.75 -11.53 -5.96
CA PHE A 788 52.69 -10.61 -4.84
C PHE A 788 51.37 -9.83 -4.81
N ASP A 789 50.76 -9.57 -5.98
CA ASP A 789 49.56 -8.73 -6.13
C ASP A 789 49.73 -7.38 -5.42
N ASP A 790 49.08 -7.17 -4.27
CA ASP A 790 49.22 -6.01 -3.37
C ASP A 790 50.01 -6.32 -2.08
N GLY A 791 50.45 -7.56 -1.91
CA GLY A 791 51.17 -8.05 -0.74
C GLY A 791 50.27 -8.42 0.45
N TRP A 792 48.94 -8.38 0.33
CA TRP A 792 48.00 -8.54 1.45
C TRP A 792 48.18 -9.84 2.21
N ALA A 793 48.06 -10.97 1.51
CA ALA A 793 48.10 -12.30 2.11
C ALA A 793 49.46 -12.67 2.71
N VAL A 794 50.54 -11.97 2.35
CA VAL A 794 51.92 -12.34 2.72
C VAL A 794 52.64 -11.35 3.63
N HIS A 795 52.22 -10.07 3.64
CA HIS A 795 52.87 -9.03 4.44
C HIS A 795 51.91 -7.96 4.94
N VAL A 796 51.07 -7.37 4.08
CA VAL A 796 50.30 -6.16 4.43
C VAL A 796 49.21 -6.44 5.47
N SER A 797 48.60 -7.62 5.48
CA SER A 797 47.66 -8.02 6.55
C SER A 797 48.30 -8.06 7.93
N ASN A 798 49.57 -8.48 8.04
CA ASN A 798 50.31 -8.47 9.31
C ASN A 798 50.57 -7.05 9.80
N ILE A 799 50.86 -6.12 8.88
CA ILE A 799 50.98 -4.68 9.16
C ILE A 799 49.63 -4.12 9.61
N CYS A 800 48.55 -4.46 8.91
CA CYS A 800 47.19 -4.05 9.25
C CYS A 800 46.82 -4.47 10.67
N ASN A 801 47.04 -5.74 11.01
CA ASN A 801 46.82 -6.25 12.36
C ASN A 801 47.69 -5.52 13.40
N MET A 802 48.99 -5.35 13.15
CA MET A 802 49.90 -4.64 14.05
C MET A 802 49.46 -3.20 14.31
N ALA A 803 49.12 -2.46 13.24
CA ALA A 803 48.68 -1.08 13.31
C ALA A 803 47.36 -0.95 14.09
N THR A 804 46.42 -1.85 13.83
CA THR A 804 45.12 -1.92 14.52
C THR A 804 45.30 -2.19 16.00
N ASN A 805 46.05 -3.24 16.35
CA ASN A 805 46.26 -3.66 17.73
C ASN A 805 46.97 -2.58 18.53
N GLY A 806 48.04 -2.00 17.98
CA GLY A 806 48.79 -0.95 18.65
C GLY A 806 47.97 0.34 18.84
N SER A 807 47.13 0.70 17.88
CA SER A 807 46.40 1.98 17.89
C SER A 807 45.06 1.92 18.61
N CYS A 808 44.35 0.78 18.54
CA CYS A 808 42.94 0.68 18.95
C CYS A 808 42.73 -0.05 20.29
N SER A 809 43.69 -0.87 20.75
CA SER A 809 43.54 -1.66 21.99
C SER A 809 43.39 -0.81 23.26
N SER A 810 43.86 0.43 23.25
CA SER A 810 43.82 1.33 24.41
C SER A 810 42.39 1.60 24.90
N ALA A 811 41.40 1.69 23.99
CA ALA A 811 40.00 1.87 24.35
C ALA A 811 39.46 0.69 25.17
N PHE A 812 39.80 -0.53 24.74
CA PHE A 812 39.45 -1.76 25.44
C PHE A 812 40.08 -1.81 26.85
N PHE A 813 41.40 -1.61 26.95
CA PHE A 813 42.08 -1.68 28.26
C PHE A 813 41.61 -0.60 29.24
N ARG A 814 41.36 0.62 28.78
CA ARG A 814 40.81 1.68 29.65
C ARG A 814 39.44 1.27 30.20
N ARG A 815 38.56 0.70 29.37
CA ARG A 815 37.27 0.17 29.85
C ARG A 815 37.44 -0.95 30.87
N VAL A 816 38.40 -1.86 30.67
CA VAL A 816 38.70 -2.90 31.64
C VAL A 816 39.08 -2.29 32.99
N MET A 817 39.96 -1.29 33.00
CA MET A 817 40.41 -0.61 34.23
C MET A 817 39.31 0.18 34.91
N GLU A 818 38.40 0.81 34.16
CA GLU A 818 37.22 1.48 34.72
C GLU A 818 36.33 0.50 35.50
N LEU A 819 36.10 -0.69 34.95
CA LEU A 819 35.27 -1.73 35.58
C LEU A 819 36.03 -2.53 36.63
N ASN A 820 37.35 -2.63 36.52
CA ASN A 820 38.25 -3.37 37.41
C ASN A 820 39.43 -2.48 37.85
N PRO A 821 39.22 -1.55 38.79
CA PRO A 821 40.24 -0.58 39.21
C PRO A 821 41.49 -1.20 39.86
N ASP A 822 41.46 -2.49 40.18
CA ASP A 822 42.60 -3.25 40.71
C ASP A 822 43.62 -3.67 39.62
N LEU A 823 43.25 -3.61 38.34
CA LEU A 823 44.11 -3.98 37.20
C LEU A 823 44.96 -2.81 36.70
N THR A 824 45.54 -2.01 37.61
CA THR A 824 46.29 -0.79 37.26
C THR A 824 47.55 -1.03 36.43
N PHE A 825 48.10 -2.26 36.45
CA PHE A 825 49.27 -2.63 35.64
C PHE A 825 49.00 -2.54 34.12
N LEU A 826 47.72 -2.51 33.72
CA LEU A 826 47.33 -2.36 32.31
C LEU A 826 47.76 -1.01 31.72
N ASP A 827 48.06 0.02 32.52
CA ASP A 827 48.69 1.26 32.03
C ASP A 827 50.06 1.01 31.38
N GLU A 828 50.85 0.06 31.90
CA GLU A 828 52.12 -0.33 31.30
C GLU A 828 51.89 -1.15 30.02
N VAL A 829 50.85 -2.00 30.01
CA VAL A 829 50.44 -2.75 28.82
C VAL A 829 50.03 -1.81 27.70
N ILE A 830 49.18 -0.81 27.97
CA ILE A 830 48.76 0.21 26.99
C ILE A 830 49.98 0.88 26.35
N ARG A 831 50.97 1.31 27.14
CA ARG A 831 52.20 1.94 26.61
C ARG A 831 53.00 1.03 25.70
N LEU A 832 52.99 -0.29 25.94
CA LEU A 832 53.68 -1.27 25.10
C LEU A 832 52.95 -1.47 23.77
N TYR A 833 51.61 -1.50 23.76
CA TYR A 833 50.83 -1.49 22.51
C TYR A 833 50.99 -0.16 21.75
N GLU A 834 51.02 0.98 22.43
CA GLU A 834 51.34 2.27 21.80
C GLU A 834 52.75 2.26 21.19
N ARG A 835 53.71 1.55 21.81
CA ARG A 835 55.04 1.37 21.23
C ARG A 835 55.00 0.52 19.96
N THR A 836 54.20 -0.54 19.89
CA THR A 836 54.06 -1.31 18.63
C THR A 836 53.45 -0.45 17.53
N ALA A 837 52.48 0.42 17.82
CA ALA A 837 51.99 1.40 16.84
C ALA A 837 53.09 2.34 16.34
N GLN A 838 53.94 2.85 17.24
CA GLN A 838 55.08 3.71 16.88
C GLN A 838 56.08 2.99 15.97
N ILE A 839 56.38 1.71 16.26
CA ILE A 839 57.28 0.89 15.43
C ILE A 839 56.74 0.76 14.00
N TRP A 840 55.42 0.65 13.84
CA TRP A 840 54.79 0.67 12.52
C TRP A 840 54.91 2.05 11.86
N ASN A 841 54.53 3.12 12.57
CA ASN A 841 54.52 4.50 12.07
C ASN A 841 54.74 5.49 13.22
N ASN A 842 55.60 6.52 13.00
CA ASN A 842 55.95 7.58 13.97
C ASN A 842 57.09 7.22 14.94
N ASP A 843 58.14 6.54 14.47
CA ASP A 843 59.38 6.26 15.20
C ASP A 843 60.56 7.08 14.65
N ASN A 844 60.35 8.39 14.48
CA ASN A 844 61.37 9.35 14.04
C ASN A 844 62.07 8.96 12.71
N GLY A 845 61.33 8.38 11.76
CA GLY A 845 61.88 7.95 10.47
C GLY A 845 62.63 6.62 10.50
N ASN A 846 62.56 5.88 11.61
CA ASN A 846 63.05 4.50 11.73
C ASN A 846 61.92 3.46 11.85
N ASP A 847 60.67 3.89 11.68
CA ASP A 847 59.49 3.02 11.65
C ASP A 847 59.36 2.22 10.34
N LEU A 848 58.45 1.24 10.32
CA LEU A 848 58.25 0.34 9.17
C LEU A 848 57.83 1.10 7.91
N GLU A 849 57.00 2.14 8.01
CA GLU A 849 56.65 2.99 6.84
C GLU A 849 57.89 3.65 6.25
N ALA A 850 58.73 4.31 7.07
CA ALA A 850 59.96 4.96 6.62
C ALA A 850 60.99 3.98 6.04
N LEU A 851 61.03 2.74 6.52
CA LEU A 851 61.89 1.68 6.01
C LEU A 851 61.35 1.01 4.73
N GLY A 852 60.14 1.37 4.29
CA GLY A 852 59.50 0.77 3.11
C GLY A 852 58.95 -0.64 3.36
N GLY A 853 58.66 -0.98 4.61
CA GLY A 853 58.03 -2.22 5.06
C GLY A 853 56.62 -2.04 5.64
N GLY A 854 56.03 -0.84 5.53
CA GLY A 854 54.65 -0.52 5.94
C GLY A 854 53.60 -0.87 4.88
N PHE A 855 52.49 -0.12 4.82
CA PHE A 855 51.40 -0.33 3.86
C PHE A 855 51.81 -0.08 2.40
N ASN A 856 52.78 0.81 2.15
CA ASN A 856 53.30 1.10 0.80
C ASN A 856 54.51 0.21 0.42
N VAL A 857 54.58 -1.00 0.98
CA VAL A 857 55.68 -1.94 0.72
C VAL A 857 55.72 -2.35 -0.76
N THR A 858 56.93 -2.59 -1.27
CA THR A 858 57.12 -3.19 -2.59
C THR A 858 57.82 -4.54 -2.44
N LEU A 859 57.56 -5.46 -3.36
CA LEU A 859 58.26 -6.75 -3.40
C LEU A 859 59.79 -6.57 -3.41
N GLN A 860 60.29 -5.55 -4.14
CA GLN A 860 61.72 -5.23 -4.19
C GLN A 860 62.29 -4.89 -2.81
N ASN A 861 61.55 -4.18 -1.95
CA ASN A 861 62.01 -3.85 -0.60
C ASN A 861 62.14 -5.09 0.28
N LEU A 862 61.26 -6.08 0.09
CA LEU A 862 61.27 -7.33 0.85
C LEU A 862 62.29 -8.34 0.31
N GLN A 863 62.69 -8.24 -0.96
CA GLN A 863 63.72 -9.07 -1.58
C GLN A 863 65.14 -8.54 -1.38
N ASP A 864 65.32 -7.22 -1.24
CA ASP A 864 66.63 -6.62 -0.97
C ASP A 864 67.13 -7.02 0.43
N GLU A 865 68.22 -7.78 0.47
CA GLU A 865 68.80 -8.33 1.70
C GLU A 865 69.10 -7.25 2.75
N SER A 866 69.60 -6.09 2.32
CA SER A 866 69.95 -5.00 3.24
C SER A 866 68.73 -4.31 3.84
N ARG A 867 67.65 -4.18 3.07
CA ARG A 867 66.39 -3.55 3.50
C ARG A 867 65.56 -4.50 4.35
N ARG A 868 65.41 -5.76 3.92
CA ARG A 868 64.57 -6.74 4.61
C ARG A 868 65.09 -7.08 6.01
N VAL A 869 66.41 -7.09 6.22
CA VAL A 869 67.01 -7.27 7.55
C VAL A 869 66.64 -6.11 8.50
N ARG A 870 66.61 -4.87 8.00
CA ARG A 870 66.20 -3.71 8.81
C ARG A 870 64.72 -3.73 9.15
N ILE A 871 63.88 -4.14 8.19
CA ILE A 871 62.43 -4.34 8.38
C ILE A 871 62.21 -5.44 9.44
N ALA A 872 62.84 -6.60 9.28
CA ALA A 872 62.73 -7.71 10.23
C ALA A 872 63.20 -7.34 11.64
N ALA A 873 64.29 -6.56 11.77
CA ALA A 873 64.76 -6.07 13.06
C ALA A 873 63.70 -5.21 13.78
N LYS A 874 62.98 -4.35 13.06
CA LYS A 874 61.89 -3.54 13.64
C LYS A 874 60.69 -4.40 14.04
N ILE A 875 60.35 -5.41 13.26
CA ILE A 875 59.29 -6.37 13.62
C ILE A 875 59.68 -7.14 14.90
N LYS A 876 60.95 -7.53 15.06
CA LYS A 876 61.46 -8.17 16.29
C LYS A 876 61.37 -7.24 17.52
N GLU A 877 61.57 -5.94 17.36
CA GLU A 877 61.36 -4.95 18.42
C GLU A 877 59.89 -4.96 18.92
N ALA A 878 58.92 -5.14 18.02
CA ALA A 878 57.52 -5.30 18.40
C ALA A 878 57.27 -6.63 19.15
N ALA A 879 57.99 -7.70 18.79
CA ALA A 879 57.96 -8.96 19.54
C ALA A 879 58.45 -8.77 20.99
N GLU A 880 59.53 -8.02 21.19
CA GLU A 880 60.07 -7.70 22.52
C GLU A 880 59.06 -6.90 23.38
N CYS A 881 58.33 -5.97 22.76
CA CYS A 881 57.24 -5.27 23.44
C CYS A 881 56.17 -6.25 23.94
N MET A 882 55.78 -7.21 23.10
CA MET A 882 54.78 -8.22 23.46
C MET A 882 55.28 -9.25 24.47
N ASP A 883 56.58 -9.59 24.47
CA ASP A 883 57.19 -10.39 25.54
C ASP A 883 57.09 -9.68 26.88
N ARG A 884 57.31 -8.37 26.89
CA ARG A 884 57.16 -7.57 28.10
C ARG A 884 55.70 -7.53 28.55
N VAL A 885 54.74 -7.43 27.63
CA VAL A 885 53.30 -7.56 27.96
C VAL A 885 53.02 -8.90 28.64
N LEU A 886 53.50 -10.02 28.08
CA LEU A 886 53.34 -11.35 28.70
C LEU A 886 53.94 -11.41 30.10
N SER A 887 55.17 -10.92 30.29
CA SER A 887 55.84 -10.86 31.60
C SER A 887 55.03 -10.07 32.62
N ILE A 888 54.48 -8.91 32.23
CA ILE A 888 53.63 -8.09 33.12
C ILE A 888 52.36 -8.84 33.50
N LEU A 889 51.70 -9.49 32.53
CA LEU A 889 50.48 -10.26 32.79
C LEU A 889 50.76 -11.41 33.77
N ASP A 890 51.80 -12.20 33.53
CA ASP A 890 52.16 -13.34 34.39
C ASP A 890 52.55 -12.90 35.82
N GLU A 891 53.32 -11.81 35.95
CA GLU A 891 53.77 -11.27 37.23
C GLU A 891 52.62 -10.76 38.11
N ASN A 892 51.56 -10.24 37.51
CA ASN A 892 50.45 -9.60 38.20
C ASN A 892 49.26 -10.55 38.40
N LEU A 893 48.84 -11.28 37.37
CA LEU A 893 47.65 -12.14 37.42
C LEU A 893 47.84 -13.33 38.36
N GLY A 894 49.05 -13.87 38.47
CA GLY A 894 49.35 -14.96 39.43
C GLY A 894 49.17 -14.59 40.90
N LYS A 895 49.04 -13.29 41.21
CA LYS A 895 48.85 -12.74 42.57
C LYS A 895 47.41 -12.28 42.83
N MET A 896 46.54 -12.39 41.83
CA MET A 896 45.17 -11.86 41.87
C MET A 896 44.15 -13.00 41.79
N ASN A 897 42.98 -12.79 42.38
CA ASN A 897 41.84 -13.68 42.18
C ASN A 897 41.18 -13.38 40.83
N ARG A 898 40.83 -14.45 40.13
CA ARG A 898 40.02 -14.40 38.90
C ARG A 898 38.63 -13.85 39.19
#